data_AF-A0A0P7Z978-F1
#
_entry.id   AF-A0A0P7Z978-F1
#
_cell.length_a   1.000
_cell.length_b   1.000
_cell.length_c   1.000
_cell.angle_alpha   90.00
_cell.angle_beta   90.00
_cell.angle_gamma   90.00
#
_symmetry.space_group_name_H-M   'P 1'
#
loop_
_entity.id
_entity.type
_entity.pdbx_description
1 polymer ?
#
loop_
_entity_poly.entity_id
_entity_poly.type
_entity_poly.pdbx_seq_one_letter_code
_entity_poly.pdbx_strand_id
1 'polypeptide(L)'
;MDLGRLAWDVFKTGCRILIDHTFLREVDKFIKGQRLELTQNLSSSLSESSGGAITPQVVQADAQLTKMQQDYLKRKDRRDIEILKLQQTHLEIDVEIESAKAEREDKLIALKEQDLADRKAYSQACLSVLRQQTQAKIDLVRERIQADFDLKNWSRVLSRDEALNIFEAEAKAGRLLMLVPPPSVFEDELLTPSFSKALQTEVRIELTRFFFRHYGEDSLCPVGFYGGYFSQPVFDAEVRQHAMSFSGIPTGLISAEMTDYQVHFNLNLWGAMSSLSVPLDPFDWEEFRELLVQDEAISDRKSWQLVRQAVVSLYKLCGAFLADIYYLSVNPLHEPQLFALESELKSLWSEELAAQLREIQEQCLAEYLEELRAQREQVRQWEEAERREREEVEARRRREEAERRQREEAEVRRRREEAERRQREEAERRRWFGETFHYEVLLLDRYGNIDQRNSTSNRGYIEHLDDIAIEIVNIPAGSFQMGSPSHESERRSHESPQHSVSVPEFFLGRTQVTQVQWRAVAQLPQIHRSLKSDPSRFKGNELPVENVTWYDCIEFCARLSQATGKNYRLPSEAEWEYACRAGTTSPFHFGETISTEVANYDGNHTYGQGKTGVYRKKTTPVGSFNAANAWGLYDMHGNLYEWCLDDWHGSYEGAPNDGRPWFENNPSGSEEDWQDWLDTILQHSNNKLLRGGYWYPSPKDCRSAHRFYYSPDNCFNSRGFRVALSSPSTLHEP
;
A
#
# COMPACT_ATOMS: atom_id res chain seq x y z
N MET A 1 -79.02 47.45 1.62
CA MET A 1 -78.16 46.67 2.52
C MET A 1 -77.87 45.38 1.78
N ASP A 2 -76.59 45.02 1.66
CA ASP A 2 -76.15 43.95 0.77
C ASP A 2 -76.77 42.60 1.19
N LEU A 3 -77.67 42.07 0.39
CA LEU A 3 -78.16 40.69 0.47
C LEU A 3 -77.00 39.68 0.52
N GLY A 4 -75.86 40.04 -0.09
CA GLY A 4 -74.62 39.29 -0.03
C GLY A 4 -73.89 39.35 1.33
N ARG A 5 -74.25 40.24 2.25
CA ARG A 5 -73.65 40.35 3.60
C ARG A 5 -74.39 39.51 4.65
N LEU A 6 -75.72 39.42 4.58
CA LEU A 6 -76.53 38.63 5.52
C LEU A 6 -76.43 37.13 5.24
N ALA A 7 -76.56 36.72 3.97
CA ALA A 7 -76.24 35.37 3.50
C ALA A 7 -74.81 34.93 3.89
N TRP A 8 -73.92 35.89 4.03
CA TRP A 8 -72.50 35.71 4.31
C TRP A 8 -72.18 35.56 5.81
N ASP A 9 -72.81 36.36 6.69
CA ASP A 9 -72.66 36.22 8.15
C ASP A 9 -73.23 34.86 8.65
N VAL A 10 -74.28 34.38 7.97
CA VAL A 10 -74.93 33.07 8.15
C VAL A 10 -74.06 31.90 7.69
N PHE A 11 -73.43 32.03 6.52
CA PHE A 11 -72.53 31.01 5.95
C PHE A 11 -71.27 30.80 6.82
N LYS A 12 -70.81 31.85 7.51
CA LYS A 12 -69.66 31.83 8.43
C LYS A 12 -69.88 30.99 9.71
N THR A 13 -71.12 30.82 10.14
CA THR A 13 -71.45 30.08 11.38
C THR A 13 -71.62 28.57 11.17
N GLY A 14 -72.05 28.13 9.99
CA GLY A 14 -72.43 26.74 9.70
C GLY A 14 -71.35 25.87 9.03
N CYS A 15 -70.48 26.43 8.19
CA CYS A 15 -69.23 25.75 7.88
C CYS A 15 -68.28 26.01 9.05
N ARG A 16 -67.65 24.98 9.58
CA ARG A 16 -66.41 25.04 10.36
C ARG A 16 -65.55 23.96 9.74
N ILE A 17 -64.70 24.30 8.77
CA ILE A 17 -63.61 23.39 8.43
C ILE A 17 -62.64 23.48 9.60
N LEU A 18 -62.88 22.72 10.67
CA LEU A 18 -61.94 22.62 11.77
C LEU A 18 -60.77 21.79 11.28
N ILE A 19 -59.75 22.49 10.78
CA ILE A 19 -58.43 21.92 10.60
C ILE A 19 -57.89 21.63 11.99
N ASP A 20 -58.13 20.42 12.46
CA ASP A 20 -57.65 19.93 13.75
C ASP A 20 -56.19 19.45 13.64
N HIS A 21 -55.59 19.08 14.78
CA HIS A 21 -54.22 18.55 14.79
C HIS A 21 -54.08 17.23 14.01
N THR A 22 -55.17 16.48 13.78
CA THR A 22 -55.18 15.24 12.99
C THR A 22 -54.96 15.56 11.51
N PHE A 23 -55.66 16.57 10.99
CA PHE A 23 -55.49 17.08 9.63
C PHE A 23 -54.05 17.52 9.37
N LEU A 24 -53.49 18.37 10.24
CA LEU A 24 -52.13 18.90 10.06
C LEU A 24 -51.09 17.76 10.06
N ARG A 25 -51.32 16.73 10.86
CA ARG A 25 -50.45 15.56 10.94
C ARG A 25 -50.51 14.69 9.69
N GLU A 26 -51.68 14.51 9.08
CA GLU A 26 -51.80 13.75 7.82
C GLU A 26 -51.22 14.51 6.63
N VAL A 27 -51.37 15.84 6.59
CA VAL A 27 -50.71 16.71 5.61
C VAL A 27 -49.18 16.66 5.77
N ASP A 28 -48.68 16.76 7.00
CA ASP A 28 -47.25 16.66 7.30
C ASP A 28 -46.69 15.29 6.88
N LYS A 29 -47.38 14.18 7.22
CA LYS A 29 -47.00 12.83 6.77
C LYS A 29 -46.99 12.70 5.25
N PHE A 30 -47.98 13.27 4.57
CA PHE A 30 -48.03 13.23 3.11
C PHE A 30 -46.83 13.94 2.49
N ILE A 31 -46.55 15.17 2.95
CA ILE A 31 -45.43 15.99 2.48
C ILE A 31 -44.09 15.30 2.77
N LYS A 32 -43.90 14.82 4.01
CA LYS A 32 -42.69 14.07 4.40
C LYS A 32 -42.54 12.78 3.61
N GLY A 33 -43.62 12.06 3.35
CA GLY A 33 -43.60 10.84 2.54
C GLY A 33 -43.14 11.09 1.10
N GLN A 34 -43.64 12.15 0.45
CA GLN A 34 -43.21 12.53 -0.91
C GLN A 34 -41.76 13.02 -0.93
N ARG A 35 -41.35 13.79 0.09
CA ARG A 35 -39.97 14.30 0.23
C ARG A 35 -38.96 13.21 0.54
N LEU A 36 -39.33 12.25 1.38
CA LEU A 36 -38.50 11.12 1.73
C LEU A 36 -38.15 10.29 0.49
N GLU A 37 -39.00 10.23 -0.53
CA GLU A 37 -38.67 9.55 -1.79
C GLU A 37 -37.76 10.38 -2.71
N LEU A 38 -37.96 11.69 -2.75
CA LEU A 38 -37.04 12.64 -3.40
C LEU A 38 -35.62 12.52 -2.81
N THR A 39 -35.51 12.24 -1.49
CA THR A 39 -34.24 12.17 -0.76
C THR A 39 -33.70 10.77 -0.46
N GLN A 40 -34.51 9.71 -0.27
CA GLN A 40 -34.04 8.34 0.02
C GLN A 40 -33.51 7.60 -1.21
N ASN A 41 -33.92 8.01 -2.42
CA ASN A 41 -33.24 7.59 -3.63
C ASN A 41 -31.79 8.12 -3.72
N LEU A 42 -31.36 9.00 -2.78
CA LEU A 42 -29.97 9.44 -2.59
C LEU A 42 -29.25 8.73 -1.43
N SER A 43 -29.94 8.21 -0.41
CA SER A 43 -29.31 7.64 0.80
C SER A 43 -29.18 6.11 0.80
N SER A 44 -30.16 5.39 0.26
CA SER A 44 -30.08 3.92 0.05
C SER A 44 -29.02 3.51 -1.00
N SER A 45 -28.55 4.51 -1.74
CA SER A 45 -27.62 4.46 -2.86
C SER A 45 -26.16 4.78 -2.47
N LEU A 46 -25.91 5.22 -1.25
CA LEU A 46 -24.56 5.44 -0.69
C LEU A 46 -24.11 4.31 0.23
N SER A 47 -25.00 3.40 0.65
CA SER A 47 -24.72 2.48 1.75
C SER A 47 -24.60 0.99 1.42
N GLU A 48 -24.83 0.48 0.20
CA GLU A 48 -24.56 -0.95 -0.08
C GLU A 48 -23.93 -1.26 -1.44
N SER A 49 -22.82 -1.99 -1.34
CA SER A 49 -21.95 -2.61 -2.35
C SER A 49 -22.62 -3.71 -3.20
N SER A 50 -23.83 -3.50 -3.73
CA SER A 50 -24.40 -4.47 -4.69
C SER A 50 -25.08 -3.82 -5.89
N GLY A 51 -24.33 -3.72 -6.99
CA GLY A 51 -24.79 -4.06 -8.35
C GLY A 51 -25.87 -3.23 -9.05
N GLY A 52 -26.46 -2.19 -8.44
CA GLY A 52 -27.41 -1.30 -9.11
C GLY A 52 -26.76 -0.01 -9.59
N ALA A 53 -26.48 0.12 -10.89
CA ALA A 53 -25.90 1.33 -11.46
C ALA A 53 -26.86 2.53 -11.31
N ILE A 54 -26.54 3.44 -10.40
CA ILE A 54 -27.09 4.81 -10.44
C ILE A 54 -26.49 5.47 -11.66
N THR A 55 -27.33 5.94 -12.57
CA THR A 55 -26.84 6.65 -13.75
C THR A 55 -26.27 8.01 -13.32
N PRO A 56 -25.08 8.41 -13.80
CA PRO A 56 -24.48 9.73 -13.52
C PRO A 56 -25.43 10.92 -13.80
N GLN A 57 -26.45 10.70 -14.63
CA GLN A 57 -27.48 11.66 -15.00
C GLN A 57 -28.37 12.08 -13.81
N VAL A 58 -28.70 11.17 -12.88
CA VAL A 58 -29.58 11.50 -11.73
C VAL A 58 -28.83 12.35 -10.70
N VAL A 59 -27.58 12.00 -10.41
CA VAL A 59 -26.69 12.78 -9.51
C VAL A 59 -26.42 14.17 -10.09
N GLN A 60 -26.22 14.26 -11.40
CA GLN A 60 -26.00 15.53 -12.09
C GLN A 60 -27.25 16.42 -12.09
N ALA A 61 -28.44 15.84 -12.25
CA ALA A 61 -29.71 16.59 -12.23
C ALA A 61 -30.01 17.17 -10.84
N ASP A 62 -29.73 16.42 -9.77
CA ASP A 62 -29.97 16.86 -8.39
C ASP A 62 -28.97 17.95 -7.95
N ALA A 63 -27.71 17.83 -8.34
CA ALA A 63 -26.71 18.87 -8.15
C ALA A 63 -27.06 20.17 -8.90
N GLN A 64 -27.64 20.07 -10.09
CA GLN A 64 -28.14 21.22 -10.86
C GLN A 64 -29.34 21.88 -10.16
N LEU A 65 -30.30 21.10 -9.67
CA LEU A 65 -31.47 21.62 -8.95
C LEU A 65 -31.07 22.37 -7.67
N THR A 66 -30.15 21.77 -6.89
CA THR A 66 -29.57 22.37 -5.69
C THR A 66 -28.88 23.71 -5.98
N LYS A 67 -28.17 23.81 -7.12
CA LYS A 67 -27.52 25.05 -7.54
C LYS A 67 -28.53 26.10 -7.99
N MET A 68 -29.52 25.71 -8.80
CA MET A 68 -30.58 26.60 -9.28
C MET A 68 -31.35 27.22 -8.11
N GLN A 69 -31.63 26.45 -7.06
CA GLN A 69 -32.32 26.94 -5.86
C GLN A 69 -31.49 27.98 -5.09
N GLN A 70 -30.21 27.70 -4.86
CA GLN A 70 -29.33 28.65 -4.15
C GLN A 70 -29.22 29.96 -4.92
N ASP A 71 -29.12 29.87 -6.24
CA ASP A 71 -29.05 31.04 -7.09
C ASP A 71 -30.38 31.81 -7.07
N TYR A 72 -31.52 31.11 -7.02
CA TYR A 72 -32.83 31.74 -6.81
C TYR A 72 -32.94 32.47 -5.45
N LEU A 73 -32.62 31.80 -4.34
CA LEU A 73 -32.71 32.40 -3.00
C LEU A 73 -31.82 33.66 -2.88
N LYS A 74 -30.60 33.60 -3.41
CA LYS A 74 -29.71 34.78 -3.47
C LYS A 74 -30.30 35.91 -4.32
N ARG A 75 -30.98 35.59 -5.42
CA ARG A 75 -31.68 36.60 -6.24
C ARG A 75 -32.87 37.17 -5.48
N LYS A 76 -33.66 36.33 -4.81
CA LYS A 76 -34.80 36.74 -3.98
C LYS A 76 -34.38 37.68 -2.85
N ASP A 77 -33.37 37.33 -2.05
CA ASP A 77 -32.88 38.18 -0.95
C ASP A 77 -32.45 39.57 -1.45
N ARG A 78 -31.78 39.63 -2.61
CA ARG A 78 -31.41 40.90 -3.25
C ARG A 78 -32.62 41.72 -3.65
N ARG A 79 -33.64 41.07 -4.25
CA ARG A 79 -34.90 41.71 -4.65
C ARG A 79 -35.67 42.22 -3.43
N ASP A 80 -35.78 41.43 -2.37
CA ASP A 80 -36.51 41.82 -1.15
C ASP A 80 -35.86 43.06 -0.50
N ILE A 81 -34.53 43.12 -0.45
CA ILE A 81 -33.80 44.32 -0.02
C ILE A 81 -34.10 45.52 -0.92
N GLU A 82 -34.20 45.31 -2.24
CA GLU A 82 -34.48 46.38 -3.21
C GLU A 82 -35.93 46.88 -3.13
N ILE A 83 -36.89 45.97 -2.96
CA ILE A 83 -38.31 46.30 -2.70
C ILE A 83 -38.44 47.08 -1.39
N LEU A 84 -37.78 46.65 -0.32
CA LEU A 84 -37.79 47.36 0.98
C LEU A 84 -37.19 48.76 0.85
N LYS A 85 -36.09 48.93 0.12
CA LYS A 85 -35.52 50.25 -0.18
C LYS A 85 -36.51 51.13 -0.92
N LEU A 86 -37.12 50.62 -1.99
CA LEU A 86 -38.13 51.35 -2.76
C LEU A 86 -39.33 51.72 -1.87
N GLN A 87 -39.81 50.82 -0.99
CA GLN A 87 -40.92 51.08 -0.07
C GLN A 87 -40.56 52.11 1.01
N GLN A 88 -39.33 52.08 1.55
CA GLN A 88 -38.87 53.05 2.54
C GLN A 88 -38.73 54.45 1.93
N THR A 89 -38.23 54.56 0.68
CA THR A 89 -38.16 55.84 -0.04
C THR A 89 -39.55 56.48 -0.23
N HIS A 90 -40.63 55.69 -0.25
CA HIS A 90 -42.01 56.21 -0.28
C HIS A 90 -42.40 57.02 0.95
N LEU A 91 -41.93 56.58 2.11
CA LEU A 91 -42.34 57.09 3.41
C LEU A 91 -41.55 58.35 3.79
N GLU A 92 -40.44 58.62 3.09
CA GLU A 92 -39.49 59.69 3.41
C GLU A 92 -39.67 60.96 2.55
N ILE A 93 -40.51 60.97 1.51
CA ILE A 93 -40.64 62.11 0.57
C ILE A 93 -42.12 62.47 0.33
N ASP A 94 -42.63 63.49 1.04
CA ASP A 94 -43.99 64.03 0.88
C ASP A 94 -44.21 64.92 -0.38
N VAL A 95 -43.20 65.06 -1.26
CA VAL A 95 -43.28 65.91 -2.47
C VAL A 95 -42.65 65.21 -3.70
N GLU A 96 -43.14 64.02 -4.06
CA GLU A 96 -42.72 63.36 -5.30
C GLU A 96 -43.45 63.91 -6.54
N ILE A 97 -42.69 64.17 -7.61
CA ILE A 97 -43.21 64.46 -8.96
C ILE A 97 -43.82 63.16 -9.52
N GLU A 98 -44.99 63.21 -10.17
CA GLU A 98 -45.71 62.04 -10.73
C GLU A 98 -44.83 61.09 -11.56
N SER A 99 -43.82 61.61 -12.26
CA SER A 99 -42.88 60.80 -13.05
C SER A 99 -41.99 59.89 -12.21
N ALA A 100 -41.56 60.33 -11.03
CA ALA A 100 -40.74 59.53 -10.11
C ALA A 100 -41.56 58.40 -9.46
N LYS A 101 -42.85 58.67 -9.19
CA LYS A 101 -43.80 57.67 -8.71
C LYS A 101 -44.06 56.58 -9.76
N ALA A 102 -44.28 56.96 -11.02
CA ALA A 102 -44.48 56.03 -12.12
C ALA A 102 -43.23 55.15 -12.36
N GLU A 103 -42.03 55.74 -12.42
CA GLU A 103 -40.78 54.97 -12.61
C GLU A 103 -40.55 53.95 -11.49
N ARG A 104 -40.97 54.29 -10.26
CA ARG A 104 -40.87 53.39 -9.11
C ARG A 104 -41.91 52.27 -9.15
N GLU A 105 -43.14 52.56 -9.54
CA GLU A 105 -44.19 51.54 -9.75
C GLU A 105 -43.78 50.56 -10.85
N ASP A 106 -43.21 51.05 -11.95
CA ASP A 106 -42.68 50.22 -13.04
C ASP A 106 -41.54 49.31 -12.55
N LYS A 107 -40.61 49.82 -11.74
CA LYS A 107 -39.54 49.01 -11.13
C LYS A 107 -40.09 47.92 -10.20
N LEU A 108 -41.11 48.24 -9.40
CA LEU A 108 -41.75 47.26 -8.51
C LEU A 108 -42.45 46.15 -9.32
N ILE A 109 -43.11 46.50 -10.42
CA ILE A 109 -43.74 45.54 -11.32
C ILE A 109 -42.68 44.64 -11.97
N ALA A 110 -41.61 45.21 -12.51
CA ALA A 110 -40.52 44.46 -13.13
C ALA A 110 -39.86 43.46 -12.15
N LEU A 111 -39.64 43.86 -10.90
CA LEU A 111 -39.09 42.97 -9.87
C LEU A 111 -40.03 41.81 -9.54
N LYS A 112 -41.34 42.05 -9.51
CA LYS A 112 -42.37 41.00 -9.30
C LYS A 112 -42.46 40.04 -10.49
N GLU A 113 -42.40 40.55 -11.71
CA GLU A 113 -42.39 39.72 -12.93
C GLU A 113 -41.15 38.81 -12.99
N GLN A 114 -39.99 39.34 -12.59
CA GLN A 114 -38.76 38.57 -12.54
C GLN A 114 -38.81 37.46 -11.49
N ASP A 115 -39.39 37.73 -10.32
CA ASP A 115 -39.58 36.71 -9.28
C ASP A 115 -40.49 35.57 -9.76
N LEU A 116 -41.60 35.93 -10.41
CA LEU A 116 -42.53 34.97 -11.01
C LEU A 116 -41.85 34.08 -12.06
N ALA A 117 -41.02 34.67 -12.93
CA ALA A 117 -40.29 33.93 -13.96
C ALA A 117 -39.28 32.93 -13.37
N ASP A 118 -38.51 33.35 -12.35
CA ASP A 118 -37.57 32.49 -11.65
C ASP A 118 -38.26 31.31 -10.96
N ARG A 119 -39.39 31.55 -10.29
CA ARG A 119 -40.19 30.51 -9.63
C ARG A 119 -40.78 29.52 -10.63
N LYS A 120 -41.21 30.00 -11.81
CA LYS A 120 -41.67 29.13 -12.91
C LYS A 120 -40.58 28.21 -13.40
N ALA A 121 -39.37 28.72 -13.62
CA ALA A 121 -38.22 27.92 -14.04
C ALA A 121 -37.83 26.87 -13.01
N TYR A 122 -37.83 27.22 -11.72
CA TYR A 122 -37.53 26.29 -10.63
C TYR A 122 -38.58 25.18 -10.49
N SER A 123 -39.87 25.55 -10.51
CA SER A 123 -40.99 24.59 -10.45
C SER A 123 -40.92 23.57 -11.59
N GLN A 124 -40.63 24.03 -12.81
CA GLN A 124 -40.45 23.16 -13.98
C GLN A 124 -39.28 22.19 -13.82
N ALA A 125 -38.16 22.64 -13.24
CA ALA A 125 -37.00 21.79 -12.97
C ALA A 125 -37.35 20.69 -11.97
N CYS A 126 -38.01 21.01 -10.83
CA CYS A 126 -38.48 20.02 -9.85
C CYS A 126 -39.36 18.95 -10.51
N LEU A 127 -40.36 19.36 -11.30
CA LEU A 127 -41.27 18.44 -11.99
C LEU A 127 -40.55 17.59 -13.06
N SER A 128 -39.48 18.10 -13.67
CA SER A 128 -38.68 17.34 -14.64
C SER A 128 -37.85 16.23 -13.97
N VAL A 129 -37.26 16.51 -12.80
CA VAL A 129 -36.49 15.53 -12.02
C VAL A 129 -37.41 14.44 -11.49
N LEU A 130 -38.56 14.80 -10.93
CA LEU A 130 -39.57 13.84 -10.48
C LEU A 130 -40.05 12.91 -11.59
N ARG A 131 -40.30 13.45 -12.79
CA ARG A 131 -40.63 12.64 -13.98
C ARG A 131 -39.53 11.65 -14.33
N GLN A 132 -38.27 12.08 -14.35
CA GLN A 132 -37.13 11.21 -14.66
C GLN A 132 -36.98 10.08 -13.63
N GLN A 133 -37.16 10.38 -12.34
CA GLN A 133 -37.04 9.40 -11.26
C GLN A 133 -38.19 8.38 -11.25
N THR A 134 -39.39 8.75 -11.70
CA THR A 134 -40.60 7.89 -11.64
C THR A 134 -40.89 7.11 -12.92
N GLN A 135 -40.08 7.29 -13.97
CA GLN A 135 -40.32 6.73 -15.30
C GLN A 135 -40.50 5.19 -15.32
N ALA A 136 -39.73 4.45 -14.53
CA ALA A 136 -39.84 3.00 -14.45
C ALA A 136 -41.15 2.52 -13.77
N LYS A 137 -41.70 3.31 -12.84
CA LYS A 137 -42.99 3.02 -12.19
C LYS A 137 -44.16 3.24 -13.13
N ILE A 138 -44.06 4.25 -14.00
CA ILE A 138 -45.09 4.57 -15.00
C ILE A 138 -45.31 3.38 -15.94
N ASP A 139 -44.24 2.74 -16.40
CA ASP A 139 -44.33 1.59 -17.31
C ASP A 139 -44.94 0.36 -16.63
N LEU A 140 -44.59 0.08 -15.37
CA LEU A 140 -45.19 -1.01 -14.57
C LEU A 140 -46.69 -0.78 -14.30
N VAL A 141 -47.08 0.45 -13.97
CA VAL A 141 -48.49 0.81 -13.71
C VAL A 141 -49.30 0.72 -15.01
N ARG A 142 -48.72 1.11 -16.16
CA ARG A 142 -49.36 0.95 -17.49
C ARG A 142 -49.74 -0.51 -17.76
N GLU A 143 -48.81 -1.45 -17.56
CA GLU A 143 -49.07 -2.88 -17.75
C GLU A 143 -50.15 -3.41 -16.79
N ARG A 144 -50.17 -2.90 -15.56
CA ARG A 144 -51.18 -3.28 -14.55
C ARG A 144 -52.58 -2.75 -14.89
N ILE A 145 -52.72 -1.49 -15.31
CA ILE A 145 -54.01 -0.93 -15.76
C ILE A 145 -54.57 -1.80 -16.89
N GLN A 146 -53.73 -2.19 -17.84
CA GLN A 146 -54.12 -3.08 -18.94
C GLN A 146 -54.65 -4.42 -18.42
N ALA A 147 -53.94 -5.07 -17.49
CA ALA A 147 -54.33 -6.36 -16.91
C ALA A 147 -55.63 -6.30 -16.06
N ASP A 148 -55.82 -5.23 -15.28
CA ASP A 148 -56.98 -5.08 -14.39
C ASP A 148 -58.31 -4.89 -15.17
N PHE A 149 -58.28 -4.12 -16.27
CA PHE A 149 -59.44 -3.93 -17.14
C PHE A 149 -59.83 -5.23 -17.88
N ASP A 150 -58.84 -6.03 -18.28
CA ASP A 150 -59.07 -7.30 -18.99
C ASP A 150 -59.67 -8.39 -18.06
N LEU A 151 -59.49 -8.29 -16.74
CA LEU A 151 -59.97 -9.27 -15.75
C LEU A 151 -61.35 -8.96 -15.13
N LYS A 152 -61.70 -7.68 -14.93
CA LYS A 152 -62.79 -7.27 -14.03
C LYS A 152 -64.06 -6.73 -14.70
N ASN A 153 -64.12 -6.72 -16.04
CA ASN A 153 -65.32 -6.40 -16.84
C ASN A 153 -65.99 -5.05 -16.48
N TRP A 154 -65.22 -3.95 -16.55
CA TRP A 154 -65.55 -2.57 -16.11
C TRP A 154 -66.63 -1.84 -16.95
N SER A 155 -67.57 -2.58 -17.52
CA SER A 155 -68.51 -2.15 -18.57
C SER A 155 -69.61 -1.16 -18.16
N ARG A 156 -69.66 -0.69 -16.90
CA ARG A 156 -70.76 0.20 -16.43
C ARG A 156 -70.34 1.60 -15.99
N VAL A 157 -69.05 1.89 -15.80
CA VAL A 157 -68.62 3.19 -15.24
C VAL A 157 -67.57 3.90 -16.11
N LEU A 158 -66.69 3.20 -16.84
CA LEU A 158 -65.52 3.83 -17.51
C LEU A 158 -65.07 3.13 -18.81
N SER A 159 -64.38 3.87 -19.69
CA SER A 159 -63.68 3.37 -20.89
C SER A 159 -62.20 3.11 -20.59
N ARG A 160 -61.70 1.91 -20.94
CA ARG A 160 -60.27 1.54 -20.79
C ARG A 160 -59.35 2.49 -21.55
N ASP A 161 -59.70 2.78 -22.80
CA ASP A 161 -58.87 3.59 -23.67
C ASP A 161 -58.82 5.04 -23.19
N GLU A 162 -59.90 5.54 -22.59
CA GLU A 162 -59.94 6.88 -21.99
C GLU A 162 -59.08 6.97 -20.72
N ALA A 163 -59.14 5.96 -19.85
CA ALA A 163 -58.30 5.89 -18.65
C ALA A 163 -56.79 5.84 -18.97
N LEU A 164 -56.40 5.02 -19.96
CA LEU A 164 -55.02 4.93 -20.44
C LEU A 164 -54.55 6.23 -21.09
N ASN A 165 -55.39 6.85 -21.94
CA ASN A 165 -55.06 8.13 -22.58
C ASN A 165 -54.84 9.24 -21.54
N ILE A 166 -55.68 9.31 -20.50
CA ILE A 166 -55.52 10.27 -19.40
C ILE A 166 -54.20 9.98 -18.66
N PHE A 167 -53.96 8.71 -18.28
CA PHE A 167 -52.74 8.34 -17.57
C PHE A 167 -51.47 8.70 -18.36
N GLU A 168 -51.41 8.39 -19.66
CA GLU A 168 -50.26 8.69 -20.51
C GLU A 168 -50.05 10.19 -20.75
N ALA A 169 -51.15 10.93 -20.98
CA ALA A 169 -51.10 12.37 -21.15
C ALA A 169 -50.54 13.05 -19.89
N GLU A 170 -51.05 12.68 -18.72
CA GLU A 170 -50.66 13.28 -17.45
C GLU A 170 -49.28 12.82 -16.97
N ALA A 171 -48.91 11.56 -17.21
CA ALA A 171 -47.55 11.05 -16.96
C ALA A 171 -46.49 11.82 -17.75
N LYS A 172 -46.79 12.15 -19.02
CA LYS A 172 -45.89 12.95 -19.86
C LYS A 172 -45.86 14.43 -19.45
N ALA A 173 -47.02 14.98 -19.08
CA ALA A 173 -47.15 16.36 -18.65
C ALA A 173 -46.43 16.62 -17.32
N GLY A 174 -46.46 15.67 -16.38
CA GLY A 174 -45.85 15.81 -15.06
C GLY A 174 -46.58 16.83 -14.19
N ARG A 175 -47.92 16.80 -14.22
CA ARG A 175 -48.79 17.73 -13.48
C ARG A 175 -49.80 16.96 -12.63
N LEU A 176 -50.49 17.64 -11.71
CA LEU A 176 -51.50 17.00 -10.85
C LEU A 176 -52.75 16.64 -11.67
N LEU A 177 -53.17 15.38 -11.65
CA LEU A 177 -54.46 14.95 -12.19
C LEU A 177 -55.57 15.26 -11.16
N MET A 178 -56.61 15.98 -11.54
CA MET A 178 -57.76 16.27 -10.69
C MET A 178 -59.03 15.61 -11.23
N LEU A 179 -59.55 14.67 -10.44
CA LEU A 179 -60.74 13.88 -10.71
C LEU A 179 -61.88 14.35 -9.82
N VAL A 180 -63.01 14.73 -10.41
CA VAL A 180 -64.18 15.19 -9.65
C VAL A 180 -65.42 14.45 -10.18
N PRO A 181 -65.82 13.34 -9.55
CA PRO A 181 -67.07 12.66 -9.89
C PRO A 181 -68.30 13.55 -9.60
N PRO A 182 -69.44 13.29 -10.27
CA PRO A 182 -70.68 13.99 -9.95
C PRO A 182 -71.09 13.72 -8.49
N PRO A 183 -71.61 14.72 -7.75
CA PRO A 183 -72.06 14.52 -6.39
C PRO A 183 -73.19 13.49 -6.32
N SER A 184 -73.14 12.65 -5.28
CA SER A 184 -74.28 11.82 -4.89
C SER A 184 -75.30 12.71 -4.19
N VAL A 185 -76.55 12.72 -4.63
CA VAL A 185 -77.63 13.52 -4.04
C VAL A 185 -78.74 12.58 -3.62
N PHE A 186 -79.08 12.58 -2.34
CA PHE A 186 -80.22 11.86 -1.81
C PHE A 186 -81.50 12.50 -2.34
N GLU A 187 -82.31 11.76 -3.12
CA GLU A 187 -83.55 12.29 -3.70
C GLU A 187 -84.69 12.22 -2.68
N ASP A 188 -85.27 13.38 -2.37
CA ASP A 188 -86.45 13.53 -1.49
C ASP A 188 -87.33 14.71 -1.99
N GLU A 189 -88.39 15.07 -1.28
CA GLU A 189 -89.33 16.15 -1.64
C GLU A 189 -88.62 17.49 -1.91
N LEU A 190 -87.53 17.78 -1.19
CA LEU A 190 -86.74 19.01 -1.33
C LEU A 190 -85.63 18.90 -2.40
N LEU A 191 -84.96 17.76 -2.50
CA LEU A 191 -83.83 17.52 -3.40
C LEU A 191 -84.27 16.79 -4.69
N THR A 192 -84.93 17.54 -5.58
CA THR A 192 -85.49 16.98 -6.82
C THR A 192 -84.44 16.51 -7.85
N PRO A 193 -84.79 15.61 -8.79
CA PRO A 193 -83.92 15.23 -9.90
C PRO A 193 -83.44 16.41 -10.76
N SER A 194 -84.24 17.47 -10.84
CA SER A 194 -83.87 18.72 -11.53
C SER A 194 -82.76 19.48 -10.80
N PHE A 195 -82.80 19.52 -9.46
CA PHE A 195 -81.75 20.11 -8.64
C PHE A 195 -80.44 19.35 -8.79
N SER A 196 -80.48 18.01 -8.69
CA SER A 196 -79.32 17.14 -8.84
C SER A 196 -78.64 17.34 -10.20
N LYS A 197 -79.41 17.31 -11.30
CA LYS A 197 -78.89 17.52 -12.66
C LYS A 197 -78.29 18.93 -12.85
N ALA A 198 -78.91 19.95 -12.26
CA ALA A 198 -78.39 21.32 -12.30
C ALA A 198 -77.07 21.43 -11.53
N LEU A 199 -76.99 20.89 -10.31
CA LEU A 199 -75.77 20.89 -9.50
C LEU A 199 -74.62 20.16 -10.20
N GLN A 200 -74.85 18.96 -10.73
CA GLN A 200 -73.83 18.21 -11.48
C GLN A 200 -73.30 19.01 -12.69
N THR A 201 -74.18 19.71 -13.41
CA THR A 201 -73.81 20.53 -14.56
C THR A 201 -73.02 21.76 -14.14
N GLU A 202 -73.47 22.46 -13.10
CA GLU A 202 -72.83 23.65 -12.53
C GLU A 202 -71.43 23.32 -12.00
N VAL A 203 -71.29 22.26 -11.19
CA VAL A 203 -70.00 21.77 -10.67
C VAL A 203 -69.01 21.53 -11.81
N ARG A 204 -69.43 20.77 -12.84
CA ARG A 204 -68.55 20.45 -13.99
C ARG A 204 -68.11 21.70 -14.76
N ILE A 205 -69.04 22.59 -15.12
CA ILE A 205 -68.74 23.78 -15.94
C ILE A 205 -67.86 24.76 -15.14
N GLU A 206 -68.22 25.02 -13.89
CA GLU A 206 -67.55 26.01 -13.07
C GLU A 206 -66.15 25.57 -12.64
N LEU A 207 -65.96 24.29 -12.32
CA LEU A 207 -64.62 23.76 -12.05
C LEU A 207 -63.74 23.72 -13.30
N THR A 208 -64.30 23.38 -14.48
CA THR A 208 -63.54 23.44 -15.74
C THR A 208 -62.98 24.84 -15.98
N ARG A 209 -63.83 25.86 -15.81
CA ARG A 209 -63.41 27.26 -15.96
C ARG A 209 -62.39 27.68 -14.90
N PHE A 210 -62.60 27.24 -13.66
CA PHE A 210 -61.75 27.55 -12.53
C PHE A 210 -60.32 26.99 -12.70
N PHE A 211 -60.19 25.68 -12.96
CA PHE A 211 -58.89 25.07 -13.16
C PHE A 211 -58.21 25.58 -14.43
N PHE A 212 -58.94 25.81 -15.52
CA PHE A 212 -58.35 26.42 -16.72
C PHE A 212 -57.78 27.81 -16.47
N ARG A 213 -58.48 28.64 -15.68
CA ARG A 213 -58.07 30.02 -15.39
C ARG A 213 -56.86 30.09 -14.46
N HIS A 214 -56.85 29.30 -13.39
CA HIS A 214 -55.88 29.46 -12.28
C HIS A 214 -54.79 28.39 -12.25
N TYR A 215 -55.10 27.20 -12.78
CA TYR A 215 -54.25 26.02 -12.76
C TYR A 215 -54.01 25.46 -14.18
N GLY A 216 -54.10 26.32 -15.21
CA GLY A 216 -53.86 25.93 -16.60
C GLY A 216 -52.39 25.59 -16.90
N GLU A 217 -52.08 25.28 -18.15
CA GLU A 217 -50.73 24.86 -18.58
C GLU A 217 -49.64 25.93 -18.33
N ASP A 218 -50.03 27.21 -18.38
CA ASP A 218 -49.11 28.32 -18.12
C ASP A 218 -48.92 28.65 -16.63
N SER A 219 -49.68 27.99 -15.74
CA SER A 219 -49.61 28.19 -14.29
C SER A 219 -48.35 27.59 -13.67
N LEU A 220 -47.98 28.08 -12.49
CA LEU A 220 -46.93 27.50 -11.64
C LEU A 220 -47.32 26.12 -11.08
N CYS A 221 -48.63 25.86 -11.02
CA CYS A 221 -49.25 24.66 -10.47
C CYS A 221 -50.25 24.07 -11.47
N PRO A 222 -49.80 23.57 -12.62
CA PRO A 222 -50.70 23.08 -13.66
C PRO A 222 -51.55 21.88 -13.16
N VAL A 223 -52.83 21.85 -13.47
CA VAL A 223 -53.74 20.78 -13.09
C VAL A 223 -54.45 20.24 -14.34
N GLY A 224 -54.35 18.93 -14.56
CA GLY A 224 -55.14 18.22 -15.55
C GLY A 224 -56.52 17.90 -14.96
N PHE A 225 -57.56 18.65 -15.33
CA PHE A 225 -58.91 18.44 -14.80
C PHE A 225 -59.79 17.62 -15.75
N TYR A 226 -60.39 16.54 -15.24
CA TYR A 226 -61.27 15.65 -16.00
C TYR A 226 -62.63 15.44 -15.32
N GLY A 227 -63.46 16.49 -15.27
CA GLY A 227 -64.82 16.41 -14.70
C GLY A 227 -65.86 15.68 -15.56
N GLY A 228 -65.53 15.29 -16.80
CA GLY A 228 -66.39 14.51 -17.68
C GLY A 228 -66.12 13.00 -17.64
N TYR A 229 -65.09 12.58 -16.91
CA TYR A 229 -64.60 11.21 -16.89
C TYR A 229 -65.57 10.24 -16.21
N PHE A 230 -66.35 10.70 -15.22
CA PHE A 230 -67.30 9.87 -14.50
C PHE A 230 -68.74 10.11 -14.96
N SER A 231 -69.47 9.03 -15.23
CA SER A 231 -70.91 9.07 -15.55
C SER A 231 -71.82 8.90 -14.31
N GLN A 232 -71.27 8.49 -13.17
CA GLN A 232 -71.99 8.22 -11.92
C GLN A 232 -71.14 8.64 -10.70
N PRO A 233 -71.76 8.87 -9.52
CA PRO A 233 -71.03 9.09 -8.27
C PRO A 233 -70.11 7.92 -7.92
N VAL A 234 -69.06 8.20 -7.16
CA VAL A 234 -68.01 7.24 -6.77
C VAL A 234 -68.02 7.12 -5.24
N PHE A 235 -68.02 5.88 -4.72
CA PHE A 235 -68.00 5.59 -3.29
C PHE A 235 -66.62 5.02 -2.87
N ASP A 236 -66.39 4.86 -1.57
CA ASP A 236 -65.08 4.53 -0.99
C ASP A 236 -64.39 3.29 -1.60
N ALA A 237 -65.16 2.29 -2.03
CA ALA A 237 -64.62 1.08 -2.65
C ALA A 237 -64.00 1.38 -4.03
N GLU A 238 -64.64 2.24 -4.82
CA GLU A 238 -64.17 2.69 -6.12
C GLU A 238 -63.04 3.73 -5.98
N VAL A 239 -63.05 4.58 -4.95
CA VAL A 239 -61.94 5.52 -4.64
C VAL A 239 -60.61 4.77 -4.52
N ARG A 240 -60.57 3.68 -3.76
CA ARG A 240 -59.37 2.84 -3.60
C ARG A 240 -58.92 2.20 -4.91
N GLN A 241 -59.85 1.85 -5.78
CA GLN A 241 -59.54 1.26 -7.09
C GLN A 241 -58.96 2.30 -8.06
N HIS A 242 -59.46 3.54 -8.03
CA HIS A 242 -58.88 4.65 -8.79
C HIS A 242 -57.49 5.03 -8.29
N ALA A 243 -57.27 5.01 -6.97
CA ALA A 243 -55.96 5.20 -6.40
C ALA A 243 -54.94 4.15 -6.89
N MET A 244 -55.35 2.89 -7.03
CA MET A 244 -54.50 1.84 -7.62
C MET A 244 -54.27 2.02 -9.13
N SER A 245 -55.29 2.47 -9.86
CA SER A 245 -55.21 2.64 -11.32
C SER A 245 -54.28 3.79 -11.70
N PHE A 246 -54.29 4.88 -10.94
CA PHE A 246 -53.46 6.05 -11.21
C PHE A 246 -52.25 6.15 -10.27
N SER A 247 -51.85 5.07 -9.57
CA SER A 247 -50.79 5.11 -8.54
C SER A 247 -49.38 5.47 -9.05
N GLY A 248 -49.22 5.67 -10.36
CA GLY A 248 -47.98 6.12 -11.00
C GLY A 248 -47.95 7.62 -11.31
N ILE A 249 -49.05 8.34 -11.11
CA ILE A 249 -49.16 9.79 -11.32
C ILE A 249 -49.86 10.45 -10.12
N PRO A 250 -49.46 11.68 -9.77
CA PRO A 250 -50.10 12.43 -8.69
C PRO A 250 -51.56 12.71 -9.06
N THR A 251 -52.49 12.30 -8.20
CA THR A 251 -53.93 12.43 -8.48
C THR A 251 -54.70 12.87 -7.24
N GLY A 252 -55.51 13.92 -7.38
CA GLY A 252 -56.52 14.36 -6.44
C GLY A 252 -57.92 13.91 -6.87
N LEU A 253 -58.73 13.46 -5.92
CA LEU A 253 -60.11 13.07 -6.10
C LEU A 253 -61.01 13.79 -5.08
N ILE A 254 -62.04 14.46 -5.58
CA ILE A 254 -63.03 15.17 -4.76
C ILE A 254 -64.40 14.54 -4.96
N SER A 255 -64.82 13.70 -4.02
CA SER A 255 -66.19 13.15 -3.99
C SER A 255 -67.04 13.89 -2.97
N ALA A 256 -68.32 14.09 -3.27
CA ALA A 256 -69.25 14.66 -2.31
C ALA A 256 -70.57 13.88 -2.27
N GLU A 257 -71.12 13.81 -1.06
CA GLU A 257 -72.41 13.19 -0.77
C GLU A 257 -73.32 14.21 -0.09
N MET A 258 -74.46 14.48 -0.72
CA MET A 258 -75.47 15.42 -0.25
C MET A 258 -76.67 14.64 0.31
N THR A 259 -76.83 14.70 1.63
CA THR A 259 -77.96 14.14 2.39
C THR A 259 -79.11 15.14 2.45
N ASP A 260 -80.16 14.79 3.19
CA ASP A 260 -81.33 15.63 3.50
C ASP A 260 -81.01 16.91 4.29
N TYR A 261 -79.83 16.99 4.94
CA TYR A 261 -79.43 18.16 5.74
C TYR A 261 -78.04 18.71 5.37
N GLN A 262 -77.13 17.83 4.95
CA GLN A 262 -75.70 18.12 4.93
C GLN A 262 -75.02 17.69 3.63
N VAL A 263 -73.90 18.34 3.30
CA VAL A 263 -72.99 17.92 2.24
C VAL A 263 -71.66 17.49 2.85
N HIS A 264 -71.31 16.22 2.66
CA HIS A 264 -70.03 15.65 3.07
C HIS A 264 -69.05 15.68 1.90
N PHE A 265 -67.86 16.23 2.12
CA PHE A 265 -66.77 16.21 1.16
C PHE A 265 -65.68 15.24 1.61
N ASN A 266 -65.31 14.33 0.72
CA ASN A 266 -64.20 13.39 0.91
C ASN A 266 -63.10 13.74 -0.08
N LEU A 267 -61.97 14.21 0.46
CA LEU A 267 -60.80 14.58 -0.33
C LEU A 267 -59.77 13.46 -0.26
N ASN A 268 -59.34 12.99 -1.41
CA ASN A 268 -58.26 12.03 -1.52
C ASN A 268 -57.19 12.60 -2.44
N LEU A 269 -55.93 12.53 -2.03
CA LEU A 269 -54.79 12.93 -2.84
C LEU A 269 -53.74 11.84 -2.69
N TRP A 270 -53.27 11.28 -3.78
CA TRP A 270 -52.16 10.34 -3.76
C TRP A 270 -51.06 10.81 -4.69
N GLY A 271 -49.83 10.76 -4.19
CA GLY A 271 -48.62 10.90 -4.98
C GLY A 271 -47.98 9.52 -5.21
N ALA A 272 -46.70 9.50 -5.58
CA ALA A 272 -46.03 8.27 -5.97
C ALA A 272 -45.94 7.21 -4.85
N MET A 273 -45.85 7.61 -3.57
CA MET A 273 -45.67 6.69 -2.43
C MET A 273 -46.47 7.04 -1.16
N SER A 274 -47.25 8.13 -1.14
CA SER A 274 -48.11 8.52 0.00
C SER A 274 -49.49 8.94 -0.48
N SER A 275 -50.48 8.72 0.38
CA SER A 275 -51.86 9.15 0.16
C SER A 275 -52.33 9.97 1.35
N LEU A 276 -53.02 11.05 1.06
CA LEU A 276 -53.71 11.92 1.98
C LEU A 276 -55.22 11.69 1.78
N SER A 277 -55.92 11.34 2.85
CA SER A 277 -57.38 11.30 2.88
C SER A 277 -57.84 12.25 3.96
N VAL A 278 -58.58 13.29 3.57
CA VAL A 278 -59.07 14.30 4.50
C VAL A 278 -60.59 14.23 4.55
N PRO A 279 -61.17 13.82 5.70
CA PRO A 279 -62.57 14.10 5.97
C PRO A 279 -62.73 15.58 6.30
N LEU A 280 -63.63 16.27 5.62
CA LEU A 280 -64.04 17.62 5.98
C LEU A 280 -65.32 17.56 6.81
N ASP A 281 -65.48 18.50 7.75
CA ASP A 281 -66.74 18.68 8.45
C ASP A 281 -67.86 18.96 7.43
N PRO A 282 -69.04 18.33 7.61
CA PRO A 282 -70.15 18.51 6.69
C PRO A 282 -70.62 19.96 6.63
N PHE A 283 -71.02 20.39 5.44
CA PHE A 283 -71.70 21.66 5.25
C PHE A 283 -73.21 21.48 5.43
N ASP A 284 -73.78 22.11 6.46
CA ASP A 284 -75.22 22.13 6.70
C ASP A 284 -75.93 23.06 5.71
N TRP A 285 -76.41 22.48 4.61
CA TRP A 285 -77.04 23.24 3.54
C TRP A 285 -78.47 23.60 3.90
N GLU A 286 -79.13 22.82 4.76
CA GLU A 286 -80.49 23.10 5.24
C GLU A 286 -80.46 24.32 6.15
N GLU A 287 -79.61 24.34 7.18
CA GLU A 287 -79.45 25.50 8.07
C GLU A 287 -79.08 26.75 7.27
N PHE A 288 -78.16 26.60 6.31
CA PHE A 288 -77.79 27.69 5.41
C PHE A 288 -79.00 28.21 4.61
N ARG A 289 -79.85 27.33 4.10
CA ARG A 289 -81.05 27.71 3.34
C ARG A 289 -82.12 28.33 4.23
N GLU A 290 -82.35 27.80 5.43
CA GLU A 290 -83.31 28.36 6.39
C GLU A 290 -82.98 29.82 6.70
N LEU A 291 -81.70 30.09 6.93
CA LEU A 291 -81.20 31.43 7.20
C LEU A 291 -81.33 32.36 5.98
N LEU A 292 -81.23 31.85 4.75
CA LEU A 292 -81.51 32.63 3.54
C LEU A 292 -83.00 32.96 3.38
N VAL A 293 -83.90 32.05 3.75
CA VAL A 293 -85.36 32.22 3.59
C VAL A 293 -85.94 33.16 4.66
N GLN A 294 -85.21 33.42 5.75
CA GLN A 294 -85.56 34.44 6.73
C GLN A 294 -85.46 35.88 6.19
N ASP A 295 -84.79 36.08 5.04
CA ASP A 295 -84.73 37.38 4.35
C ASP A 295 -85.85 37.48 3.30
N GLU A 296 -86.83 38.39 3.52
CA GLU A 296 -87.97 38.61 2.61
C GLU A 296 -87.56 39.02 1.18
N ALA A 297 -86.32 39.47 0.97
CA ALA A 297 -85.82 39.83 -0.36
C ALA A 297 -85.26 38.63 -1.16
N ILE A 298 -85.18 37.42 -0.58
CA ILE A 298 -84.73 36.20 -1.25
C ILE A 298 -85.93 35.30 -1.58
N SER A 299 -86.25 35.16 -2.87
CA SER A 299 -87.25 34.19 -3.32
C SER A 299 -86.78 32.73 -3.09
N ASP A 300 -87.71 31.80 -2.89
CA ASP A 300 -87.41 30.36 -2.74
C ASP A 300 -86.55 29.78 -3.87
N ARG A 301 -86.82 30.16 -5.13
CA ARG A 301 -85.99 29.75 -6.27
C ARG A 301 -84.55 30.26 -6.15
N LYS A 302 -84.35 31.45 -5.57
CA LYS A 302 -83.05 32.09 -5.40
C LYS A 302 -82.27 31.49 -4.24
N SER A 303 -82.92 31.07 -3.15
CA SER A 303 -82.25 30.39 -2.04
C SER A 303 -81.62 29.06 -2.50
N TRP A 304 -82.33 28.25 -3.28
CA TRP A 304 -81.78 27.02 -3.88
C TRP A 304 -80.65 27.24 -4.88
N GLN A 305 -80.67 28.37 -5.62
CA GLN A 305 -79.54 28.75 -6.46
C GLN A 305 -78.31 29.09 -5.63
N LEU A 306 -78.49 29.80 -4.50
CA LEU A 306 -77.40 30.16 -3.59
C LEU A 306 -76.81 28.92 -2.90
N VAL A 307 -77.62 27.94 -2.52
CA VAL A 307 -77.15 26.64 -2.01
C VAL A 307 -76.24 25.94 -3.03
N ARG A 308 -76.66 25.84 -4.30
CA ARG A 308 -75.80 25.22 -5.34
C ARG A 308 -74.51 26.00 -5.56
N GLN A 309 -74.58 27.34 -5.59
CA GLN A 309 -73.41 28.19 -5.73
C GLN A 309 -72.43 28.02 -4.56
N ALA A 310 -72.93 27.87 -3.34
CA ALA A 310 -72.12 27.57 -2.16
C ALA A 310 -71.39 26.23 -2.30
N VAL A 311 -72.10 25.15 -2.67
CA VAL A 311 -71.52 23.82 -2.88
C VAL A 311 -70.46 23.85 -4.00
N VAL A 312 -70.74 24.50 -5.13
CA VAL A 312 -69.76 24.67 -6.23
C VAL A 312 -68.50 25.40 -5.77
N SER A 313 -68.65 26.37 -4.87
CA SER A 313 -67.52 27.15 -4.39
C SER A 313 -66.70 26.40 -3.33
N LEU A 314 -67.33 25.53 -2.53
CA LEU A 314 -66.63 24.55 -1.69
C LEU A 314 -65.80 23.56 -2.53
N TYR A 315 -66.33 23.10 -3.67
CA TYR A 315 -65.54 22.31 -4.62
C TYR A 315 -64.31 23.06 -5.14
N LYS A 316 -64.44 24.35 -5.48
CA LYS A 316 -63.30 25.18 -5.93
C LYS A 316 -62.24 25.32 -4.83
N LEU A 317 -62.67 25.54 -3.59
CA LEU A 317 -61.81 25.62 -2.40
C LEU A 317 -61.04 24.31 -2.18
N CYS A 318 -61.75 23.18 -2.20
CA CYS A 318 -61.15 21.85 -2.06
C CYS A 318 -60.12 21.56 -3.17
N GLY A 319 -60.45 21.93 -4.41
CA GLY A 319 -59.55 21.78 -5.56
C GLY A 319 -58.28 22.61 -5.44
N ALA A 320 -58.41 23.87 -5.04
CA ALA A 320 -57.27 24.76 -4.79
C ALA A 320 -56.38 24.23 -3.65
N PHE A 321 -57.00 23.77 -2.56
CA PHE A 321 -56.30 23.20 -1.41
C PHE A 321 -55.48 21.96 -1.81
N LEU A 322 -56.08 20.98 -2.50
CA LEU A 322 -55.36 19.77 -2.92
C LEU A 322 -54.21 20.09 -3.88
N ALA A 323 -54.39 21.05 -4.79
CA ALA A 323 -53.33 21.51 -5.67
C ALA A 323 -52.16 22.12 -4.87
N ASP A 324 -52.45 23.03 -3.95
CA ASP A 324 -51.41 23.71 -3.17
C ASP A 324 -50.62 22.75 -2.26
N ILE A 325 -51.30 21.79 -1.61
CA ILE A 325 -50.62 20.77 -0.79
C ILE A 325 -49.70 19.88 -1.65
N TYR A 326 -50.17 19.46 -2.82
CA TYR A 326 -49.33 18.69 -3.73
C TYR A 326 -48.09 19.49 -4.16
N TYR A 327 -48.26 20.73 -4.63
CA TYR A 327 -47.15 21.53 -5.13
C TYR A 327 -46.18 21.98 -4.04
N LEU A 328 -46.63 22.16 -2.79
CA LEU A 328 -45.74 22.35 -1.64
C LEU A 328 -44.88 21.10 -1.33
N SER A 329 -45.44 19.91 -1.55
CA SER A 329 -44.69 18.65 -1.36
C SER A 329 -43.56 18.48 -2.38
N VAL A 330 -43.72 19.03 -3.57
CA VAL A 330 -42.77 18.95 -4.70
C VAL A 330 -41.79 20.13 -4.74
N ASN A 331 -42.30 21.33 -4.48
CA ASN A 331 -41.57 22.58 -4.53
C ASN A 331 -41.76 23.33 -3.19
N PRO A 332 -40.77 23.25 -2.28
CA PRO A 332 -40.81 23.96 -1.00
C PRO A 332 -40.90 25.50 -1.11
N LEU A 333 -40.64 26.05 -2.30
CA LEU A 333 -40.73 27.48 -2.62
C LEU A 333 -42.02 27.83 -3.38
N HIS A 334 -42.95 26.88 -3.55
CA HIS A 334 -44.29 27.16 -4.05
C HIS A 334 -44.99 28.10 -3.08
N GLU A 335 -45.64 29.14 -3.60
CA GLU A 335 -46.53 29.96 -2.77
C GLU A 335 -47.95 29.52 -3.12
N PRO A 336 -48.73 29.07 -2.13
CA PRO A 336 -50.09 28.64 -2.34
C PRO A 336 -50.92 29.65 -3.15
N GLN A 337 -51.53 29.20 -4.24
CA GLN A 337 -52.36 30.05 -5.09
C GLN A 337 -53.67 30.43 -4.42
N LEU A 338 -54.11 29.67 -3.41
CA LEU A 338 -55.31 29.97 -2.63
C LEU A 338 -55.33 31.43 -2.13
N PHE A 339 -54.18 32.02 -1.82
CA PHE A 339 -54.04 33.43 -1.39
C PHE A 339 -54.37 34.45 -2.48
N ALA A 340 -54.11 34.14 -3.74
CA ALA A 340 -54.36 35.03 -4.88
C ALA A 340 -55.81 34.97 -5.37
N LEU A 341 -56.54 33.93 -4.98
CA LEU A 341 -57.96 33.71 -5.31
C LEU A 341 -58.91 34.51 -4.40
N GLU A 342 -58.37 35.36 -3.52
CA GLU A 342 -59.14 36.11 -2.53
C GLU A 342 -60.26 36.94 -3.16
N SER A 343 -60.16 37.40 -4.41
CA SER A 343 -61.24 38.17 -5.05
C SER A 343 -62.41 37.31 -5.58
N GLU A 344 -62.15 36.05 -5.96
CA GLU A 344 -63.15 35.10 -6.47
C GLU A 344 -63.71 34.19 -5.35
N LEU A 345 -62.94 33.99 -4.27
CA LEU A 345 -63.28 33.20 -3.09
C LEU A 345 -63.46 34.07 -1.83
N LYS A 346 -63.51 35.41 -1.98
CA LYS A 346 -63.55 36.42 -0.88
C LYS A 346 -64.60 36.16 0.18
N SER A 347 -65.67 35.50 -0.25
CA SER A 347 -66.82 35.13 0.56
C SER A 347 -66.71 33.70 1.08
N LEU A 348 -65.51 33.10 1.22
CA LEU A 348 -65.35 31.69 1.61
C LEU A 348 -64.00 31.37 2.31
N TRP A 349 -63.58 32.12 3.35
CA TRP A 349 -62.61 31.62 4.37
C TRP A 349 -61.11 31.89 4.12
N SER A 350 -60.68 33.16 4.12
CA SER A 350 -59.35 33.53 3.62
C SER A 350 -58.22 33.73 4.65
N GLU A 351 -58.45 33.86 5.96
CA GLU A 351 -57.36 34.23 6.89
C GLU A 351 -56.77 33.04 7.69
N GLU A 352 -57.61 32.15 8.22
CA GLU A 352 -57.17 31.08 9.12
C GLU A 352 -56.53 29.89 8.38
N LEU A 353 -57.22 29.34 7.36
CA LEU A 353 -56.63 28.36 6.43
C LEU A 353 -55.37 28.92 5.76
N ALA A 354 -55.34 30.24 5.51
CA ALA A 354 -54.19 30.87 4.92
C ALA A 354 -53.01 31.05 5.87
N ALA A 355 -53.26 31.26 7.17
CA ALA A 355 -52.23 31.25 8.19
C ALA A 355 -51.63 29.85 8.33
N GLN A 356 -52.47 28.81 8.29
CA GLN A 356 -52.04 27.42 8.39
C GLN A 356 -51.25 26.95 7.17
N LEU A 357 -51.69 27.27 5.94
CA LEU A 357 -50.90 26.95 4.73
C LEU A 357 -49.55 27.67 4.73
N ARG A 358 -49.47 28.90 5.27
CA ARG A 358 -48.21 29.62 5.46
C ARG A 358 -47.31 28.95 6.49
N GLU A 359 -47.87 28.56 7.63
CA GLU A 359 -47.13 27.84 8.67
C GLU A 359 -46.57 26.51 8.13
N ILE A 360 -47.39 25.73 7.40
CA ILE A 360 -46.95 24.49 6.74
C ILE A 360 -45.82 24.78 5.74
N GLN A 361 -45.97 25.82 4.90
CA GLN A 361 -44.95 26.23 3.94
C GLN A 361 -43.62 26.60 4.63
N GLU A 362 -43.67 27.37 5.72
CA GLU A 362 -42.49 27.80 6.49
C GLU A 362 -41.77 26.61 7.15
N GLN A 363 -42.51 25.71 7.78
CA GLN A 363 -41.98 24.47 8.36
C GLN A 363 -41.34 23.59 7.29
N CYS A 364 -42.04 23.41 6.17
CA CYS A 364 -41.56 22.67 5.01
C CYS A 364 -40.26 23.26 4.47
N LEU A 365 -40.14 24.59 4.39
CA LEU A 365 -38.92 25.24 3.92
C LEU A 365 -37.76 25.06 4.92
N ALA A 366 -38.02 25.18 6.21
CA ALA A 366 -37.02 25.04 7.27
C ALA A 366 -36.39 23.65 7.29
N GLU A 367 -37.21 22.60 7.31
CA GLU A 367 -36.75 21.19 7.29
C GLU A 367 -35.87 20.91 6.05
N TYR A 368 -36.30 21.38 4.88
CA TYR A 368 -35.57 21.16 3.64
C TYR A 368 -34.20 21.88 3.62
N LEU A 369 -34.11 23.08 4.20
CA LEU A 369 -32.85 23.80 4.31
C LEU A 369 -31.86 23.09 5.25
N GLU A 370 -32.34 22.40 6.29
CA GLU A 370 -31.49 21.57 7.14
C GLU A 370 -31.00 20.30 6.43
N GLU A 371 -31.87 19.63 5.67
CA GLU A 371 -31.49 18.50 4.83
C GLU A 371 -30.40 18.88 3.83
N LEU A 372 -30.54 20.03 3.16
CA LEU A 372 -29.55 20.52 2.21
C LEU A 372 -28.19 20.82 2.90
N ARG A 373 -28.20 21.28 4.16
CA ARG A 373 -26.97 21.48 4.93
C ARG A 373 -26.31 20.14 5.26
N ALA A 374 -27.09 19.15 5.71
CA ALA A 374 -26.59 17.82 6.02
C ALA A 374 -25.99 17.12 4.79
N GLN A 375 -26.66 17.19 3.64
CA GLN A 375 -26.16 16.64 2.38
C GLN A 375 -24.84 17.29 1.94
N ARG A 376 -24.70 18.62 2.06
CA ARG A 376 -23.44 19.31 1.73
C ARG A 376 -22.28 18.88 2.63
N GLU A 377 -22.56 18.66 3.92
CA GLU A 377 -21.54 18.21 4.85
C GLU A 377 -21.13 16.76 4.55
N GLN A 378 -22.07 15.89 4.19
CA GLN A 378 -21.76 14.54 3.72
C GLN A 378 -20.92 14.53 2.43
N VAL A 379 -21.28 15.36 1.44
CA VAL A 379 -20.50 15.49 0.19
C VAL A 379 -19.09 16.01 0.49
N ARG A 380 -18.95 17.01 1.37
CA ARG A 380 -17.65 17.53 1.79
C ARG A 380 -16.80 16.43 2.45
N GLN A 381 -17.38 15.67 3.36
CA GLN A 381 -16.69 14.56 4.04
C GLN A 381 -16.27 13.47 3.06
N TRP A 382 -17.10 13.16 2.06
CA TRP A 382 -16.77 12.23 0.99
C TRP A 382 -15.63 12.73 0.10
N GLU A 383 -15.66 13.99 -0.33
CA GLU A 383 -14.58 14.61 -1.13
C GLU A 383 -13.26 14.69 -0.35
N GLU A 384 -13.31 14.93 0.96
CA GLU A 384 -12.13 14.90 1.83
C GLU A 384 -11.58 13.48 2.00
N ALA A 385 -12.46 12.47 2.16
CA ALA A 385 -12.07 11.07 2.24
C ALA A 385 -11.44 10.58 0.92
N GLU A 386 -12.05 10.88 -0.22
CA GLU A 386 -11.51 10.52 -1.54
C GLU A 386 -10.16 11.19 -1.81
N ARG A 387 -9.99 12.45 -1.39
CA ARG A 387 -8.70 13.14 -1.47
C ARG A 387 -7.63 12.47 -0.62
N ARG A 388 -7.96 12.12 0.63
CA ARG A 388 -7.05 11.40 1.53
C ARG A 388 -6.65 10.05 0.95
N GLU A 389 -7.59 9.29 0.40
CA GLU A 389 -7.32 8.00 -0.24
C GLU A 389 -6.40 8.15 -1.47
N ARG A 390 -6.65 9.16 -2.33
CA ARG A 390 -5.77 9.47 -3.47
C ARG A 390 -4.36 9.86 -3.02
N GLU A 391 -4.24 10.70 -1.99
CA GLU A 391 -2.95 11.10 -1.41
C GLU A 391 -2.21 9.92 -0.77
N GLU A 392 -2.92 9.01 -0.08
CA GLU A 392 -2.36 7.79 0.50
C GLU A 392 -1.87 6.81 -0.57
N VAL A 393 -2.64 6.62 -1.65
CA VAL A 393 -2.25 5.78 -2.80
C VAL A 393 -1.01 6.36 -3.47
N GLU A 394 -0.96 7.68 -3.69
CA GLU A 394 0.20 8.33 -4.30
C GLU A 394 1.43 8.30 -3.38
N ALA A 395 1.25 8.50 -2.08
CA ALA A 395 2.32 8.38 -1.08
C ALA A 395 2.86 6.95 -0.99
N ARG A 396 1.99 5.94 -1.04
CA ARG A 396 2.37 4.52 -1.08
C ARG A 396 3.20 4.22 -2.33
N ARG A 397 2.76 4.67 -3.50
CA ARG A 397 3.50 4.50 -4.75
C ARG A 397 4.88 5.17 -4.70
N ARG A 398 5.00 6.37 -4.13
CA ARG A 398 6.30 7.05 -3.94
C ARG A 398 7.22 6.29 -2.99
N ARG A 399 6.69 5.70 -1.91
CA ARG A 399 7.46 4.84 -1.00
C ARG A 399 7.95 3.57 -1.68
N GLU A 400 7.08 2.89 -2.43
CA GLU A 400 7.44 1.68 -3.18
C GLU A 400 8.49 1.97 -4.27
N GLU A 401 8.38 3.09 -4.99
CA GLU A 401 9.40 3.53 -5.96
C GLU A 401 10.73 3.91 -5.29
N ALA A 402 10.71 4.56 -4.12
CA ALA A 402 11.91 4.89 -3.36
C ALA A 402 12.60 3.65 -2.78
N GLU A 403 11.85 2.71 -2.21
CA GLU A 403 12.37 1.42 -1.74
C GLU A 403 12.97 0.60 -2.88
N ARG A 404 12.33 0.60 -4.05
CA ARG A 404 12.86 -0.08 -5.24
C ARG A 404 14.19 0.54 -5.68
N ARG A 405 14.31 1.86 -5.73
CA ARG A 405 15.57 2.55 -6.05
C ARG A 405 16.66 2.23 -5.03
N GLN A 406 16.34 2.25 -3.73
CA GLN A 406 17.30 1.89 -2.68
C GLN A 406 17.77 0.44 -2.79
N ARG A 407 16.89 -0.51 -3.13
CA ARG A 407 17.26 -1.91 -3.36
C ARG A 407 18.15 -2.08 -4.59
N GLU A 408 17.82 -1.41 -5.70
CA GLU A 408 18.63 -1.43 -6.92
C GLU A 408 20.03 -0.82 -6.67
N GLU A 409 20.12 0.31 -5.97
CA GLU A 409 21.40 0.94 -5.59
C GLU A 409 22.22 0.07 -4.63
N ALA A 410 21.58 -0.54 -3.63
CA ALA A 410 22.23 -1.47 -2.71
C ALA A 410 22.75 -2.72 -3.42
N GLU A 411 22.01 -3.26 -4.39
CA GLU A 411 22.44 -4.42 -5.17
C GLU A 411 23.61 -4.07 -6.09
N VAL A 412 23.60 -2.91 -6.74
CA VAL A 412 24.73 -2.43 -7.56
C VAL A 412 25.97 -2.23 -6.70
N ARG A 413 25.83 -1.64 -5.52
CA ARG A 413 26.94 -1.47 -4.56
C ARG A 413 27.51 -2.82 -4.12
N ARG A 414 26.65 -3.78 -3.74
CA ARG A 414 27.09 -5.13 -3.34
C ARG A 414 27.85 -5.83 -4.46
N ARG A 415 27.35 -5.77 -5.70
CA ARG A 415 28.03 -6.38 -6.86
C ARG A 415 29.39 -5.76 -7.13
N ARG A 416 29.53 -4.44 -6.94
CA ARG A 416 30.82 -3.75 -7.08
C ARG A 416 31.79 -4.16 -5.99
N GLU A 417 31.36 -4.17 -4.73
CA GLU A 417 32.18 -4.61 -3.59
C GLU A 417 32.62 -6.09 -3.75
N GLU A 418 31.72 -6.98 -4.19
CA GLU A 418 32.05 -8.37 -4.50
C GLU A 418 33.03 -8.51 -5.66
N ALA A 419 32.89 -7.71 -6.73
CA ALA A 419 33.80 -7.73 -7.87
C ALA A 419 35.20 -7.22 -7.48
N GLU A 420 35.27 -6.14 -6.69
CA GLU A 420 36.53 -5.61 -6.17
C GLU A 420 37.19 -6.63 -5.21
N ARG A 421 36.41 -7.32 -4.38
CA ARG A 421 36.92 -8.40 -3.52
C ARG A 421 37.50 -9.56 -4.33
N ARG A 422 36.78 -10.05 -5.34
CA ARG A 422 37.26 -11.12 -6.24
C ARG A 422 38.54 -10.73 -6.96
N GLN A 423 38.64 -9.50 -7.45
CA GLN A 423 39.86 -9.01 -8.09
C GLN A 423 41.05 -8.97 -7.13
N ARG A 424 40.84 -8.59 -5.86
CA ARG A 424 41.89 -8.65 -4.83
C ARG A 424 42.29 -10.08 -4.51
N GLU A 425 41.34 -10.98 -4.29
CA GLU A 425 41.58 -12.40 -4.04
C GLU A 425 42.35 -13.07 -5.19
N GLU A 426 42.00 -12.77 -6.45
CA GLU A 426 42.71 -13.27 -7.62
C GLU A 426 44.13 -12.71 -7.75
N ALA A 427 44.32 -11.42 -7.45
CA ALA A 427 45.64 -10.79 -7.46
C ALA A 427 46.56 -11.38 -6.38
N GLU A 428 46.05 -11.62 -5.17
CA GLU A 428 46.81 -12.29 -4.11
C GLU A 428 47.13 -13.74 -4.47
N ARG A 429 46.17 -14.50 -4.99
CA ARG A 429 46.44 -15.88 -5.47
C ARG A 429 47.54 -15.91 -6.53
N ARG A 430 47.53 -14.97 -7.47
CA ARG A 430 48.60 -14.85 -8.47
C ARG A 430 49.95 -14.48 -7.86
N ARG A 431 49.96 -13.62 -6.82
CA ARG A 431 51.18 -13.21 -6.12
C ARG A 431 51.88 -14.38 -5.42
N TRP A 432 51.13 -15.29 -4.82
CA TRP A 432 51.66 -16.36 -3.96
C TRP A 432 51.76 -17.73 -4.63
N PHE A 433 50.93 -17.98 -5.65
CA PHE A 433 50.84 -19.27 -6.36
C PHE A 433 51.02 -19.11 -7.88
N GLY A 434 51.67 -18.02 -8.31
CA GLY A 434 51.86 -17.67 -9.71
C GLY A 434 52.81 -18.62 -10.46
N GLU A 435 53.75 -19.24 -9.74
CA GLU A 435 54.76 -20.12 -10.32
C GLU A 435 54.41 -21.59 -10.08
N THR A 436 54.73 -22.44 -11.07
CA THR A 436 54.56 -23.90 -10.99
C THR A 436 55.90 -24.58 -11.21
N PHE A 437 56.44 -25.15 -10.15
CA PHE A 437 57.71 -25.86 -10.17
C PHE A 437 57.46 -27.34 -10.48
N HIS A 438 58.07 -27.83 -11.56
CA HIS A 438 58.03 -29.24 -11.94
C HIS A 438 59.27 -29.96 -11.43
N TYR A 439 59.13 -31.18 -10.91
CA TYR A 439 60.22 -31.96 -10.32
C TYR A 439 59.94 -33.46 -10.32
N GLU A 440 60.99 -34.24 -10.03
CA GLU A 440 60.90 -35.68 -9.82
C GLU A 440 60.90 -36.03 -8.33
N VAL A 441 60.01 -36.95 -7.97
CA VAL A 441 60.00 -37.67 -6.70
C VAL A 441 60.54 -39.06 -6.95
N LEU A 442 61.60 -39.42 -6.23
CA LEU A 442 62.24 -40.72 -6.33
C LEU A 442 61.86 -41.55 -5.11
N LEU A 443 61.46 -42.81 -5.30
CA LEU A 443 61.24 -43.74 -4.19
C LEU A 443 62.21 -44.91 -4.31
N LEU A 444 62.69 -45.40 -3.17
CA LEU A 444 63.66 -46.47 -3.09
C LEU A 444 63.00 -47.79 -2.68
N ASP A 445 63.51 -48.90 -3.23
CA ASP A 445 63.26 -50.22 -2.67
C ASP A 445 63.96 -50.38 -1.30
N ARG A 446 63.66 -51.48 -0.60
CA ARG A 446 64.28 -51.80 0.70
C ARG A 446 65.82 -51.94 0.67
N TYR A 447 66.42 -52.09 -0.52
CA TYR A 447 67.87 -52.25 -0.72
C TYR A 447 68.56 -50.93 -1.11
N GLY A 448 67.80 -49.84 -1.25
CA GLY A 448 68.31 -48.51 -1.60
C GLY A 448 68.52 -48.31 -3.10
N ASN A 449 67.87 -49.08 -3.96
CA ASN A 449 67.82 -48.83 -5.40
C ASN A 449 66.59 -48.01 -5.74
N ILE A 450 66.69 -47.17 -6.77
CA ILE A 450 65.55 -46.38 -7.25
C ILE A 450 64.52 -47.32 -7.88
N ASP A 451 63.36 -47.43 -7.24
CA ASP A 451 62.24 -48.28 -7.65
C ASP A 451 61.23 -47.49 -8.50
N GLN A 452 60.93 -46.25 -8.09
CA GLN A 452 59.94 -45.41 -8.77
C GLN A 452 60.47 -44.00 -9.02
N ARG A 453 60.06 -43.44 -10.16
CA ARG A 453 60.30 -42.05 -10.56
C ARG A 453 58.98 -41.43 -10.96
N ASN A 454 58.53 -40.46 -10.19
CA ASN A 454 57.24 -39.81 -10.39
C ASN A 454 57.47 -38.33 -10.69
N SER A 455 57.09 -37.88 -11.90
CA SER A 455 57.06 -36.46 -12.22
C SER A 455 55.82 -35.82 -11.62
N THR A 456 56.00 -34.70 -10.94
CA THR A 456 54.90 -33.94 -10.34
C THR A 456 55.23 -32.44 -10.37
N SER A 457 54.31 -31.63 -9.85
CA SER A 457 54.50 -30.19 -9.72
C SER A 457 53.89 -29.66 -8.44
N ASN A 458 54.48 -28.59 -7.91
CA ASN A 458 53.91 -27.81 -6.82
C ASN A 458 53.94 -26.33 -7.16
N ARG A 459 53.01 -25.57 -6.58
CA ARG A 459 52.93 -24.12 -6.77
C ARG A 459 53.71 -23.38 -5.72
N GLY A 460 54.06 -22.15 -6.06
CA GLY A 460 54.70 -21.21 -5.15
C GLY A 460 55.03 -19.92 -5.87
N TYR A 461 56.12 -19.29 -5.47
CA TYR A 461 56.62 -18.06 -6.09
C TYR A 461 58.14 -18.01 -6.02
N ILE A 462 58.74 -17.14 -6.83
CA ILE A 462 60.16 -16.85 -6.78
C ILE A 462 60.33 -15.49 -6.12
N GLU A 463 61.11 -15.43 -5.04
CA GLU A 463 61.53 -14.16 -4.46
C GLU A 463 62.74 -13.64 -5.23
N HIS A 464 62.61 -12.41 -5.74
CA HIS A 464 63.66 -11.76 -6.51
C HIS A 464 64.32 -10.68 -5.67
N LEU A 465 65.63 -10.81 -5.46
CA LEU A 465 66.50 -9.79 -4.89
C LEU A 465 67.58 -9.46 -5.91
N ASP A 466 67.39 -8.38 -6.66
CA ASP A 466 68.23 -8.03 -7.81
C ASP A 466 68.36 -9.22 -8.79
N ASP A 467 69.58 -9.72 -9.01
CA ASP A 467 69.88 -10.85 -9.90
C ASP A 467 69.75 -12.24 -9.22
N ILE A 468 69.27 -12.29 -7.96
CA ILE A 468 69.14 -13.54 -7.19
C ILE A 468 67.68 -13.96 -7.06
N ALA A 469 67.45 -15.26 -7.26
CA ALA A 469 66.17 -15.92 -7.08
C ALA A 469 66.19 -16.87 -5.87
N ILE A 470 65.17 -16.80 -5.04
CA ILE A 470 64.89 -17.78 -3.99
C ILE A 470 63.56 -18.45 -4.34
N GLU A 471 63.59 -19.73 -4.67
CA GLU A 471 62.39 -20.49 -4.97
C GLU A 471 61.68 -20.90 -3.67
N ILE A 472 60.42 -20.51 -3.54
CA ILE A 472 59.58 -20.76 -2.38
C ILE A 472 58.39 -21.60 -2.82
N VAL A 473 58.17 -22.76 -2.20
CA VAL A 473 57.05 -23.66 -2.51
C VAL A 473 55.98 -23.61 -1.44
N ASN A 474 54.73 -23.79 -1.86
CA ASN A 474 53.60 -23.91 -0.95
C ASN A 474 53.61 -25.28 -0.26
N ILE A 475 53.46 -25.26 1.06
CA ILE A 475 53.26 -26.43 1.89
C ILE A 475 51.79 -26.42 2.34
N PRO A 476 50.98 -27.40 1.89
CA PRO A 476 49.54 -27.39 2.19
C PRO A 476 49.29 -27.57 3.68
N ALA A 477 48.20 -26.99 4.19
CA ALA A 477 47.76 -27.27 5.56
C ALA A 477 47.41 -28.75 5.73
N GLY A 478 47.65 -29.31 6.92
CA GLY A 478 47.22 -30.66 7.24
C GLY A 478 47.74 -31.15 8.58
N SER A 479 47.52 -32.42 8.88
CA SER A 479 47.97 -33.04 10.14
C SER A 479 48.88 -34.23 9.88
N PHE A 480 49.85 -34.44 10.76
CA PHE A 480 50.78 -35.58 10.68
C PHE A 480 51.18 -36.08 12.07
N GLN A 481 51.79 -37.27 12.10
CA GLN A 481 52.39 -37.84 13.30
C GLN A 481 53.85 -37.42 13.41
N MET A 482 54.15 -36.52 14.34
CA MET A 482 55.50 -36.00 14.61
C MET A 482 56.25 -36.92 15.57
N GLY A 483 57.53 -37.17 15.27
CA GLY A 483 58.38 -38.12 15.99
C GLY A 483 58.42 -39.51 15.37
N SER A 484 59.16 -40.42 16.01
CA SER A 484 59.38 -41.78 15.51
C SER A 484 58.54 -42.82 16.27
N PRO A 485 57.95 -43.81 15.56
CA PRO A 485 57.26 -44.91 16.22
C PRO A 485 58.26 -45.80 16.96
N SER A 486 57.80 -46.51 17.99
CA SER A 486 58.67 -47.30 18.88
C SER A 486 59.50 -48.39 18.19
N HIS A 487 59.08 -48.84 17.00
CA HIS A 487 59.72 -49.88 16.20
C HIS A 487 60.63 -49.33 15.09
N GLU A 488 60.75 -48.01 14.93
CA GLU A 488 61.66 -47.42 13.93
C GLU A 488 63.12 -47.70 14.28
N SER A 489 63.90 -48.21 13.33
CA SER A 489 65.31 -48.56 13.53
C SER A 489 66.14 -47.31 13.85
N GLU A 490 67.09 -47.44 14.78
CA GLU A 490 68.03 -46.39 15.17
C GLU A 490 67.39 -45.09 15.70
N ARG A 491 66.11 -45.16 16.11
CA ARG A 491 65.42 -44.06 16.79
C ARG A 491 66.10 -43.67 18.11
N ARG A 492 65.87 -42.44 18.53
CA ARG A 492 66.34 -41.90 19.81
C ARG A 492 65.17 -41.63 20.77
N SER A 493 65.47 -41.57 22.07
CA SER A 493 64.46 -41.37 23.11
C SER A 493 63.76 -40.01 23.04
N HIS A 494 64.48 -38.98 22.57
CA HIS A 494 63.99 -37.61 22.45
C HIS A 494 63.10 -37.37 21.22
N GLU A 495 62.87 -38.40 20.41
CA GLU A 495 61.95 -38.37 19.26
C GLU A 495 60.53 -38.82 19.67
N SER A 496 60.24 -38.82 20.97
CA SER A 496 59.01 -39.37 21.54
C SER A 496 58.46 -38.51 22.69
N PRO A 497 57.16 -38.64 23.01
CA PRO A 497 56.16 -39.49 22.36
C PRO A 497 55.82 -39.05 20.93
N GLN A 498 55.44 -40.00 20.09
CA GLN A 498 54.83 -39.68 18.80
C GLN A 498 53.47 -39.02 19.05
N HIS A 499 53.19 -37.89 18.41
CA HIS A 499 51.98 -37.11 18.65
C HIS A 499 51.46 -36.47 17.36
N SER A 500 50.15 -36.19 17.34
CA SER A 500 49.50 -35.56 16.19
C SER A 500 49.72 -34.05 16.23
N VAL A 501 50.17 -33.48 15.13
CA VAL A 501 50.35 -32.03 14.95
C VAL A 501 49.60 -31.58 13.72
N SER A 502 48.80 -30.52 13.85
CA SER A 502 48.15 -29.82 12.74
C SER A 502 49.01 -28.62 12.35
N VAL A 503 49.46 -28.59 11.12
CA VAL A 503 50.32 -27.54 10.56
C VAL A 503 49.48 -26.70 9.59
N PRO A 504 49.39 -25.36 9.79
CA PRO A 504 48.69 -24.49 8.86
C PRO A 504 49.39 -24.44 7.51
N GLU A 505 48.74 -23.85 6.50
CA GLU A 505 49.40 -23.61 5.22
C GLU A 505 50.54 -22.62 5.40
N PHE A 506 51.70 -22.93 4.85
CA PHE A 506 52.85 -22.05 4.87
C PHE A 506 53.68 -22.24 3.60
N PHE A 507 54.73 -21.45 3.49
CA PHE A 507 55.66 -21.45 2.38
C PHE A 507 57.06 -21.79 2.88
N LEU A 508 57.80 -22.60 2.13
CA LEU A 508 59.14 -23.05 2.52
C LEU A 508 60.10 -22.96 1.34
N GLY A 509 61.34 -22.58 1.62
CA GLY A 509 62.42 -22.58 0.65
C GLY A 509 62.61 -23.97 0.05
N ARG A 510 62.58 -24.02 -1.28
CA ARG A 510 62.68 -25.26 -2.06
C ARG A 510 64.00 -26.00 -1.77
N THR A 511 65.04 -25.24 -1.45
CA THR A 511 66.37 -25.72 -1.09
C THR A 511 66.85 -25.04 0.20
N GLN A 512 67.98 -25.54 0.74
CA GLN A 512 68.80 -24.77 1.68
C GLN A 512 69.24 -23.45 1.05
N VAL A 513 69.43 -22.41 1.87
CA VAL A 513 69.92 -21.09 1.40
C VAL A 513 71.31 -21.26 0.81
N THR A 514 71.52 -20.78 -0.43
CA THR A 514 72.80 -20.89 -1.11
C THR A 514 73.78 -19.79 -0.70
N GLN A 515 75.07 -20.00 -0.94
CA GLN A 515 76.09 -18.98 -0.65
C GLN A 515 75.89 -17.70 -1.47
N VAL A 516 75.35 -17.80 -2.69
CA VAL A 516 75.03 -16.61 -3.49
C VAL A 516 73.82 -15.85 -2.94
N GLN A 517 72.78 -16.56 -2.50
CA GLN A 517 71.63 -15.96 -1.80
C GLN A 517 72.05 -15.28 -0.50
N TRP A 518 72.90 -15.95 0.30
CA TRP A 518 73.49 -15.39 1.51
C TRP A 518 74.19 -14.06 1.27
N ARG A 519 75.09 -14.01 0.26
CA ARG A 519 75.85 -12.79 -0.06
C ARG A 519 74.97 -11.63 -0.47
N ALA A 520 73.87 -11.88 -1.18
CA ALA A 520 72.95 -10.82 -1.58
C ALA A 520 72.24 -10.22 -0.36
N VAL A 521 71.66 -11.06 0.50
CA VAL A 521 70.96 -10.58 1.71
C VAL A 521 71.93 -9.96 2.73
N ALA A 522 73.16 -10.47 2.85
CA ALA A 522 74.17 -9.90 3.75
C ALA A 522 74.59 -8.47 3.37
N GLN A 523 74.35 -8.04 2.13
CA GLN A 523 74.60 -6.67 1.64
C GLN A 523 73.43 -5.71 1.90
N LEU A 524 72.24 -6.23 2.18
CA LEU A 524 71.08 -5.41 2.56
C LEU A 524 71.35 -4.67 3.88
N PRO A 525 70.65 -3.55 4.15
CA PRO A 525 70.80 -2.80 5.40
C PRO A 525 70.77 -3.72 6.62
N GLN A 526 71.71 -3.51 7.54
CA GLN A 526 71.77 -4.23 8.79
C GLN A 526 70.57 -3.87 9.68
N ILE A 527 69.99 -4.87 10.33
CA ILE A 527 68.94 -4.69 11.33
C ILE A 527 69.54 -4.80 12.73
N HIS A 528 69.92 -6.00 13.18
CA HIS A 528 70.44 -6.21 14.54
C HIS A 528 71.95 -6.51 14.56
N ARG A 529 72.46 -7.27 13.60
CA ARG A 529 73.87 -7.71 13.61
C ARG A 529 74.51 -7.76 12.23
N SER A 530 75.83 -7.60 12.20
CA SER A 530 76.59 -7.71 10.96
C SER A 530 76.69 -9.17 10.51
N LEU A 531 76.45 -9.41 9.21
CA LEU A 531 76.61 -10.71 8.59
C LEU A 531 77.95 -10.76 7.84
N LYS A 532 78.76 -11.78 8.10
CA LYS A 532 79.94 -12.05 7.28
C LYS A 532 79.49 -12.46 5.88
N SER A 533 79.96 -11.76 4.86
CA SER A 533 79.53 -11.99 3.47
C SER A 533 79.87 -13.40 2.96
N ASP A 534 80.99 -13.97 3.38
CA ASP A 534 81.44 -15.29 2.92
C ASP A 534 81.88 -16.19 4.10
N PRO A 535 80.91 -16.71 4.90
CA PRO A 535 81.20 -17.41 6.15
C PRO A 535 81.64 -18.86 5.94
N SER A 536 81.19 -19.48 4.85
CA SER A 536 81.31 -20.90 4.55
C SER A 536 82.76 -21.37 4.41
N ARG A 537 83.03 -22.60 4.85
CA ARG A 537 84.30 -23.30 4.63
C ARG A 537 84.42 -23.84 3.21
N PHE A 538 83.38 -24.52 2.71
CA PHE A 538 83.33 -24.98 1.33
C PHE A 538 82.88 -23.84 0.42
N LYS A 539 83.41 -23.74 -0.80
CA LYS A 539 83.19 -22.58 -1.67
C LYS A 539 82.50 -22.97 -2.97
N GLY A 540 81.40 -22.28 -3.27
CA GLY A 540 80.66 -22.39 -4.53
C GLY A 540 79.30 -21.69 -4.42
N ASN A 541 78.89 -20.97 -5.46
CA ASN A 541 77.69 -20.14 -5.43
C ASN A 541 76.42 -20.93 -5.07
N GLU A 542 76.27 -22.11 -5.70
CA GLU A 542 75.13 -23.01 -5.50
C GLU A 542 75.30 -23.97 -4.32
N LEU A 543 76.43 -23.93 -3.61
CA LEU A 543 76.55 -24.68 -2.36
C LEU A 543 75.66 -24.02 -1.30
N PRO A 544 75.08 -24.81 -0.37
CA PRO A 544 74.37 -24.22 0.74
C PRO A 544 75.34 -23.43 1.62
N VAL A 545 74.86 -22.33 2.19
CA VAL A 545 75.62 -21.54 3.16
C VAL A 545 75.77 -22.36 4.45
N GLU A 546 77.01 -22.55 4.86
CA GLU A 546 77.36 -23.13 6.15
C GLU A 546 78.29 -22.24 6.96
N ASN A 547 78.59 -22.65 8.18
CA ASN A 547 79.37 -21.90 9.16
C ASN A 547 78.68 -20.58 9.58
N VAL A 548 77.35 -20.65 9.71
CA VAL A 548 76.47 -19.58 10.18
C VAL A 548 75.88 -19.96 11.54
N THR A 549 75.76 -18.96 12.42
CA THR A 549 75.09 -19.14 13.72
C THR A 549 73.57 -19.08 13.54
N TRP A 550 72.82 -19.52 14.55
CA TRP A 550 71.37 -19.40 14.54
C TRP A 550 70.95 -17.92 14.43
N TYR A 551 71.62 -17.03 15.16
CA TYR A 551 71.39 -15.58 15.11
C TYR A 551 71.66 -14.98 13.73
N ASP A 552 72.70 -15.46 13.02
CA ASP A 552 72.98 -14.97 11.68
C ASP A 552 71.86 -15.38 10.70
N CYS A 553 71.23 -16.54 10.91
CA CYS A 553 70.09 -16.98 10.11
C CYS A 553 68.83 -16.15 10.39
N ILE A 554 68.60 -15.75 11.65
CA ILE A 554 67.50 -14.84 12.02
C ILE A 554 67.70 -13.46 11.39
N GLU A 555 68.91 -12.90 11.48
CA GLU A 555 69.24 -11.63 10.83
C GLU A 555 69.04 -11.69 9.31
N PHE A 556 69.43 -12.80 8.67
CA PHE A 556 69.16 -13.01 7.25
C PHE A 556 67.64 -12.94 6.94
N CYS A 557 66.83 -13.67 7.71
CA CYS A 557 65.37 -13.67 7.54
C CYS A 557 64.77 -12.28 7.77
N ALA A 558 65.23 -11.54 8.77
CA ALA A 558 64.77 -10.18 9.06
C ALA A 558 65.10 -9.21 7.92
N ARG A 559 66.33 -9.25 7.38
CA ARG A 559 66.73 -8.41 6.24
C ARG A 559 65.95 -8.74 4.98
N LEU A 560 65.77 -10.02 4.69
CA LEU A 560 64.95 -10.50 3.58
C LEU A 560 63.50 -10.01 3.73
N SER A 561 62.98 -10.04 4.97
CA SER A 561 61.63 -9.55 5.26
C SER A 561 61.48 -8.06 5.01
N GLN A 562 62.43 -7.27 5.51
CA GLN A 562 62.41 -5.82 5.34
C GLN A 562 62.54 -5.40 3.86
N ALA A 563 63.36 -6.11 3.08
CA ALA A 563 63.54 -5.80 1.66
C ALA A 563 62.33 -6.18 0.79
N THR A 564 61.60 -7.23 1.15
CA THR A 564 60.52 -7.79 0.31
C THR A 564 59.11 -7.43 0.81
N GLY A 565 59.01 -6.95 2.05
CA GLY A 565 57.72 -6.72 2.72
C GLY A 565 56.94 -8.01 3.01
N LYS A 566 57.62 -9.15 3.12
CA LYS A 566 57.04 -10.46 3.49
C LYS A 566 57.72 -10.99 4.74
N ASN A 567 57.01 -11.71 5.60
CA ASN A 567 57.53 -12.11 6.93
C ASN A 567 58.34 -13.42 6.89
N TYR A 568 59.53 -13.40 6.32
CA TYR A 568 60.44 -14.54 6.32
C TYR A 568 60.98 -14.85 7.71
N ARG A 569 61.10 -16.15 8.00
CA ARG A 569 61.59 -16.70 9.27
C ARG A 569 62.26 -18.06 9.06
N LEU A 570 62.82 -18.63 10.12
CA LEU A 570 63.14 -20.06 10.13
C LEU A 570 61.84 -20.88 10.28
N PRO A 571 61.79 -22.13 9.78
CA PRO A 571 60.66 -23.02 10.06
C PRO A 571 60.63 -23.40 11.54
N SER A 572 59.44 -23.70 12.06
CA SER A 572 59.35 -24.46 13.31
C SER A 572 59.84 -25.89 13.10
N GLU A 573 60.14 -26.59 14.18
CA GLU A 573 60.49 -28.01 14.13
C GLU A 573 59.35 -28.83 13.49
N ALA A 574 58.12 -28.53 13.88
CA ALA A 574 56.93 -29.21 13.39
C ALA A 574 56.74 -28.98 11.88
N GLU A 575 56.86 -27.73 11.42
CA GLU A 575 56.82 -27.39 10.00
C GLU A 575 57.92 -28.10 9.22
N TRP A 576 59.14 -28.15 9.75
CA TRP A 576 60.26 -28.82 9.09
C TRP A 576 60.02 -30.33 8.96
N GLU A 577 59.58 -31.01 10.03
CA GLU A 577 59.34 -32.46 9.98
C GLU A 577 58.16 -32.79 9.06
N TYR A 578 57.08 -32.01 9.14
CA TYR A 578 55.92 -32.12 8.26
C TYR A 578 56.34 -32.01 6.80
N ALA A 579 57.09 -30.95 6.48
CA ALA A 579 57.64 -30.68 5.17
C ALA A 579 58.58 -31.80 4.70
N CYS A 580 59.45 -32.32 5.58
CA CYS A 580 60.39 -33.40 5.28
C CYS A 580 59.66 -34.69 4.89
N ARG A 581 58.65 -35.07 5.68
CA ARG A 581 57.84 -36.27 5.47
C ARG A 581 56.96 -36.20 4.22
N ALA A 582 56.42 -35.01 3.91
CA ALA A 582 55.55 -34.79 2.75
C ALA A 582 54.47 -35.87 2.57
N GLY A 583 53.82 -36.25 3.69
CA GLY A 583 52.77 -37.27 3.74
C GLY A 583 53.23 -38.71 4.05
N THR A 584 54.53 -38.98 4.08
CA THR A 584 55.08 -40.30 4.41
C THR A 584 55.23 -40.52 5.93
N THR A 585 55.11 -41.78 6.36
CA THR A 585 55.35 -42.20 7.76
C THR A 585 56.66 -42.95 7.94
N SER A 586 57.37 -43.25 6.84
CA SER A 586 58.66 -43.93 6.84
C SER A 586 59.80 -43.07 7.42
N PRO A 587 60.95 -43.70 7.75
CA PRO A 587 62.11 -42.98 8.30
C PRO A 587 62.66 -41.91 7.34
N PHE A 588 62.49 -42.10 6.03
CA PHE A 588 62.82 -41.13 4.99
C PHE A 588 61.63 -41.00 4.05
N HIS A 589 61.47 -39.84 3.39
CA HIS A 589 60.41 -39.73 2.37
C HIS A 589 60.61 -40.74 1.22
N PHE A 590 61.87 -41.11 0.97
CA PHE A 590 62.27 -42.07 -0.04
C PHE A 590 61.80 -43.52 0.25
N GLY A 591 61.43 -43.84 1.49
CA GLY A 591 61.02 -45.18 1.92
C GLY A 591 61.71 -45.65 3.21
N GLU A 592 61.85 -46.97 3.35
CA GLU A 592 62.44 -47.61 4.55
C GLU A 592 63.96 -47.45 4.67
N THR A 593 64.63 -46.98 3.62
CA THR A 593 66.08 -46.77 3.58
C THR A 593 66.44 -45.56 2.72
N ILE A 594 67.73 -45.20 2.67
CA ILE A 594 68.28 -44.08 1.93
C ILE A 594 69.56 -44.53 1.20
N SER A 595 69.87 -43.88 0.07
CA SER A 595 71.09 -44.12 -0.70
C SER A 595 71.80 -42.81 -1.04
N THR A 596 73.10 -42.89 -1.33
CA THR A 596 73.89 -41.72 -1.73
C THR A 596 73.58 -41.21 -3.14
N GLU A 597 72.64 -41.87 -3.85
CA GLU A 597 72.11 -41.42 -5.16
C GLU A 597 71.02 -40.36 -5.00
N VAL A 598 70.40 -40.26 -3.82
CA VAL A 598 69.30 -39.32 -3.54
C VAL A 598 69.62 -38.31 -2.44
N ALA A 599 70.76 -38.48 -1.76
CA ALA A 599 71.16 -37.67 -0.61
C ALA A 599 72.68 -37.61 -0.40
N ASN A 600 73.13 -36.60 0.37
CA ASN A 600 74.54 -36.41 0.73
C ASN A 600 74.79 -36.66 2.24
N TYR A 601 75.45 -37.77 2.55
CA TYR A 601 75.86 -38.21 3.90
C TYR A 601 77.11 -39.11 3.80
N ASP A 602 77.58 -39.69 4.91
CA ASP A 602 78.67 -40.68 4.86
C ASP A 602 78.20 -42.04 4.32
N GLY A 603 78.44 -42.24 3.03
CA GLY A 603 78.12 -43.45 2.29
C GLY A 603 78.85 -44.73 2.74
N ASN A 604 79.80 -44.67 3.68
CA ASN A 604 80.38 -45.89 4.24
C ASN A 604 79.43 -46.61 5.21
N HIS A 605 78.31 -45.98 5.58
CA HIS A 605 77.30 -46.52 6.47
C HIS A 605 75.98 -46.75 5.73
N THR A 606 75.21 -47.72 6.20
CA THR A 606 73.89 -48.08 5.66
C THR A 606 72.81 -47.89 6.72
N TYR A 607 71.55 -47.81 6.28
CA TYR A 607 70.39 -47.86 7.16
C TYR A 607 69.48 -49.02 6.73
N GLY A 608 69.07 -49.85 7.68
CA GLY A 608 68.28 -51.05 7.39
C GLY A 608 69.01 -51.98 6.41
N GLN A 609 68.35 -52.34 5.31
CA GLN A 609 68.92 -53.20 4.26
C GLN A 609 69.53 -52.43 3.08
N GLY A 610 69.71 -51.12 3.24
CA GLY A 610 70.33 -50.27 2.22
C GLY A 610 71.78 -50.64 1.91
N LYS A 611 72.31 -50.05 0.84
CA LYS A 611 73.68 -50.26 0.34
C LYS A 611 74.62 -49.11 0.71
N THR A 612 75.92 -49.42 0.83
CA THR A 612 76.97 -48.40 0.92
C THR A 612 77.09 -47.64 -0.40
N GLY A 613 77.70 -46.46 -0.36
CA GLY A 613 77.79 -45.56 -1.50
C GLY A 613 78.90 -44.52 -1.36
N VAL A 614 78.75 -43.41 -2.06
CA VAL A 614 79.79 -42.39 -2.18
C VAL A 614 79.82 -41.49 -0.95
N TYR A 615 80.91 -41.53 -0.19
CA TYR A 615 81.18 -40.55 0.85
C TYR A 615 81.89 -39.30 0.28
N ARG A 616 81.14 -38.20 0.12
CA ARG A 616 81.62 -36.99 -0.57
C ARG A 616 82.51 -36.08 0.27
N LYS A 617 82.46 -36.19 1.61
CA LYS A 617 83.30 -35.42 2.56
C LYS A 617 83.18 -33.89 2.48
N LYS A 618 82.15 -33.38 1.80
CA LYS A 618 81.83 -31.96 1.65
C LYS A 618 80.36 -31.77 1.25
N THR A 619 79.89 -30.53 1.32
CA THR A 619 78.59 -30.14 0.78
C THR A 619 78.55 -30.29 -0.75
N THR A 620 77.35 -30.53 -1.27
CA THR A 620 77.04 -30.54 -2.71
C THR A 620 76.18 -29.33 -3.07
N PRO A 621 76.17 -28.88 -4.33
CA PRO A 621 75.21 -27.88 -4.77
C PRO A 621 73.80 -28.30 -4.42
N VAL A 622 72.96 -27.36 -4.00
CA VAL A 622 71.58 -27.68 -3.63
C VAL A 622 70.84 -28.33 -4.80
N GLY A 623 70.00 -29.33 -4.51
CA GLY A 623 69.23 -30.05 -5.53
C GLY A 623 70.05 -30.97 -6.45
N SER A 624 71.35 -31.19 -6.20
CA SER A 624 72.25 -31.99 -7.07
C SER A 624 71.75 -33.40 -7.40
N PHE A 625 70.89 -33.97 -6.57
CA PHE A 625 70.37 -35.33 -6.72
C PHE A 625 69.11 -35.41 -7.59
N ASN A 626 68.52 -34.28 -7.95
CA ASN A 626 67.21 -34.19 -8.61
C ASN A 626 66.13 -35.04 -7.89
N ALA A 627 66.24 -35.14 -6.57
CA ALA A 627 65.42 -35.99 -5.72
C ALA A 627 64.64 -35.12 -4.73
N ALA A 628 63.54 -34.52 -5.20
CA ALA A 628 62.65 -33.77 -4.34
C ALA A 628 61.71 -34.71 -3.59
N ASN A 629 61.18 -34.27 -2.45
CA ASN A 629 60.05 -34.93 -1.83
C ASN A 629 58.72 -34.58 -2.50
N ALA A 630 57.61 -35.16 -2.04
CA ALA A 630 56.30 -35.01 -2.67
C ALA A 630 55.83 -33.54 -2.80
N TRP A 631 56.39 -32.62 -2.00
CA TRP A 631 56.08 -31.19 -2.04
C TRP A 631 57.15 -30.32 -2.71
N GLY A 632 58.16 -30.93 -3.34
CA GLY A 632 59.12 -30.23 -4.18
C GLY A 632 60.36 -29.75 -3.46
N LEU A 633 60.57 -30.18 -2.22
CA LEU A 633 61.70 -29.79 -1.39
C LEU A 633 62.89 -30.71 -1.63
N TYR A 634 64.07 -30.12 -1.83
CA TYR A 634 65.34 -30.84 -1.97
C TYR A 634 66.15 -30.82 -0.68
N ASP A 635 67.07 -31.78 -0.58
CA ASP A 635 68.08 -31.88 0.47
C ASP A 635 67.52 -31.94 1.90
N MET A 636 66.27 -32.42 2.07
CA MET A 636 65.65 -32.62 3.39
C MET A 636 66.31 -33.76 4.20
N HIS A 637 67.13 -34.61 3.56
CA HIS A 637 67.79 -35.78 4.15
C HIS A 637 69.31 -35.74 3.93
N GLY A 638 69.98 -34.68 4.39
CA GLY A 638 71.44 -34.58 4.40
C GLY A 638 71.95 -33.24 3.87
N ASN A 639 73.18 -33.24 3.36
CA ASN A 639 73.94 -32.05 2.97
C ASN A 639 74.32 -31.16 4.17
N LEU A 640 73.35 -30.53 4.84
CA LEU A 640 73.52 -29.73 6.05
C LEU A 640 72.39 -29.95 7.04
N TYR A 641 72.73 -29.88 8.34
CA TYR A 641 71.71 -29.65 9.35
C TYR A 641 71.13 -28.25 9.16
N GLU A 642 69.84 -28.12 9.42
CA GLU A 642 69.11 -26.87 9.24
C GLU A 642 68.58 -26.36 10.56
N TRP A 643 68.87 -25.10 10.87
CA TRP A 643 68.36 -24.42 12.05
C TRP A 643 66.82 -24.26 11.97
N CYS A 644 66.14 -24.62 13.06
CA CYS A 644 64.73 -24.32 13.30
C CYS A 644 64.59 -23.20 14.34
N LEU A 645 63.40 -22.60 14.46
CA LEU A 645 63.13 -21.57 15.48
C LEU A 645 63.18 -22.12 16.91
N ASP A 646 62.79 -23.37 17.09
CA ASP A 646 62.50 -23.99 18.38
C ASP A 646 63.72 -24.06 19.32
N ASP A 647 63.42 -23.91 20.60
CA ASP A 647 64.33 -24.31 21.67
C ASP A 647 64.36 -25.83 21.78
N TRP A 648 65.51 -26.37 22.13
CA TRP A 648 65.68 -27.79 22.32
C TRP A 648 64.94 -28.31 23.55
N HIS A 649 64.15 -29.37 23.36
CA HIS A 649 63.48 -30.13 24.43
C HIS A 649 63.85 -31.61 24.36
N GLY A 650 64.12 -32.23 25.51
CA GLY A 650 64.58 -33.62 25.61
C GLY A 650 63.55 -34.70 25.25
N SER A 651 62.29 -34.33 25.04
CA SER A 651 61.18 -35.19 24.59
C SER A 651 60.10 -34.31 23.92
N TYR A 652 59.04 -34.94 23.40
CA TYR A 652 57.83 -34.26 22.93
C TYR A 652 56.73 -34.18 23.99
N GLU A 653 57.05 -34.42 25.27
CA GLU A 653 56.06 -34.27 26.34
C GLU A 653 55.71 -32.79 26.52
N GLY A 654 54.44 -32.44 26.23
CA GLY A 654 53.99 -31.04 26.27
C GLY A 654 54.30 -30.23 25.01
N ALA A 655 54.74 -30.88 23.92
CA ALA A 655 54.98 -30.23 22.64
C ALA A 655 53.69 -29.58 22.08
N PRO A 656 53.78 -28.41 21.42
CA PRO A 656 52.66 -27.82 20.68
C PRO A 656 52.13 -28.76 19.59
N ASN A 657 50.82 -28.69 19.34
CA ASN A 657 50.13 -29.54 18.35
C ASN A 657 49.55 -28.74 17.17
N ASP A 658 49.92 -27.47 17.04
CA ASP A 658 49.40 -26.48 16.09
C ASP A 658 50.49 -25.92 15.13
N GLY A 659 51.66 -26.55 15.10
CA GLY A 659 52.74 -26.22 14.18
C GLY A 659 53.59 -25.00 14.58
N ARG A 660 53.25 -24.30 15.67
CA ARG A 660 54.05 -23.17 16.17
C ARG A 660 55.38 -23.63 16.77
N PRO A 661 56.42 -22.77 16.80
CA PRO A 661 57.68 -23.07 17.47
C PRO A 661 57.52 -23.30 18.97
N TRP A 662 58.31 -24.21 19.54
CA TRP A 662 58.34 -24.50 20.98
C TRP A 662 59.51 -23.79 21.68
N PHE A 663 59.19 -22.79 22.50
CA PHE A 663 60.15 -22.03 23.32
C PHE A 663 60.11 -22.45 24.80
N GLU A 664 61.27 -22.47 25.48
CA GLU A 664 61.40 -22.99 26.86
C GLU A 664 60.82 -22.04 27.94
N ASN A 665 60.47 -20.81 27.56
CA ASN A 665 59.59 -19.89 28.29
C ASN A 665 58.90 -19.02 27.25
N ASN A 666 57.60 -19.24 27.00
CA ASN A 666 56.87 -18.62 25.90
C ASN A 666 57.04 -17.08 25.95
N PRO A 667 57.73 -16.45 24.98
CA PRO A 667 57.97 -15.01 25.01
C PRO A 667 56.63 -14.28 24.93
N SER A 668 56.36 -13.42 25.91
CA SER A 668 55.05 -12.77 26.11
C SER A 668 54.75 -11.62 25.14
N GLY A 669 55.52 -11.48 24.06
CA GLY A 669 55.31 -10.45 23.03
C GLY A 669 54.21 -10.85 22.05
N SER A 670 53.35 -9.91 21.67
CA SER A 670 52.36 -10.14 20.60
C SER A 670 53.09 -10.31 19.26
N GLU A 671 52.76 -11.36 18.50
CA GLU A 671 53.26 -11.56 17.13
C GLU A 671 52.89 -10.39 16.17
N GLU A 672 52.01 -9.48 16.59
CA GLU A 672 51.61 -8.27 15.85
C GLU A 672 52.73 -7.22 15.71
N ASP A 673 53.68 -7.15 16.65
CA ASP A 673 54.88 -6.31 16.52
C ASP A 673 56.12 -7.19 16.32
N TRP A 674 56.41 -7.46 15.05
CA TRP A 674 57.47 -8.37 14.64
C TRP A 674 58.88 -7.96 15.15
N GLN A 675 59.11 -6.66 15.41
CA GLN A 675 60.40 -6.17 15.93
C GLN A 675 60.54 -6.50 17.41
N ASP A 676 59.50 -6.27 18.21
CA ASP A 676 59.47 -6.60 19.64
C ASP A 676 59.59 -8.13 19.87
N TRP A 677 58.91 -8.91 19.03
CA TRP A 677 59.03 -10.37 19.03
C TRP A 677 60.46 -10.84 18.70
N LEU A 678 61.08 -10.26 17.66
CA LEU A 678 62.47 -10.58 17.30
C LEU A 678 63.45 -10.20 18.41
N ASP A 679 63.33 -9.01 18.98
CA ASP A 679 64.21 -8.55 20.07
C ASP A 679 64.12 -9.45 21.30
N THR A 680 62.93 -10.00 21.57
CA THR A 680 62.72 -10.94 22.68
C THR A 680 63.42 -12.28 22.40
N ILE A 681 63.24 -12.85 21.20
CA ILE A 681 63.83 -14.15 20.87
C ILE A 681 65.35 -14.07 20.77
N LEU A 682 65.92 -12.97 20.27
CA LEU A 682 67.36 -12.76 20.19
C LEU A 682 68.05 -12.70 21.57
N GLN A 683 67.30 -12.49 22.66
CA GLN A 683 67.82 -12.52 24.02
C GLN A 683 67.91 -13.94 24.63
N HIS A 684 67.33 -14.96 23.98
CA HIS A 684 67.29 -16.32 24.50
C HIS A 684 68.52 -17.14 24.10
N SER A 685 69.35 -17.52 25.07
CA SER A 685 70.56 -18.35 24.87
C SER A 685 70.31 -19.86 24.89
N ASN A 686 69.05 -20.31 24.90
CA ASN A 686 68.70 -21.73 24.91
C ASN A 686 69.26 -22.43 23.67
N ASN A 687 69.65 -23.69 23.83
CA ASN A 687 70.09 -24.51 22.71
C ASN A 687 68.99 -24.56 21.65
N LYS A 688 69.37 -24.39 20.38
CA LYS A 688 68.46 -24.36 19.25
C LYS A 688 68.47 -25.67 18.50
N LEU A 689 67.35 -25.96 17.87
CA LEU A 689 67.09 -27.24 17.24
C LEU A 689 67.61 -27.29 15.79
N LEU A 690 68.08 -28.47 15.39
CA LEU A 690 68.64 -28.78 14.07
C LEU A 690 68.01 -30.04 13.50
N ARG A 691 67.69 -30.02 12.20
CA ARG A 691 67.08 -31.15 11.47
C ARG A 691 67.79 -31.47 10.16
N GLY A 692 67.56 -32.66 9.61
CA GLY A 692 68.01 -33.05 8.26
C GLY A 692 69.26 -33.92 8.14
N GLY A 693 70.17 -33.90 9.13
CA GLY A 693 71.48 -34.56 8.99
C GLY A 693 72.42 -33.75 8.08
N TYR A 694 73.65 -34.20 7.85
CA TYR A 694 74.59 -33.47 6.98
C TYR A 694 75.53 -34.40 6.21
N TRP A 695 76.48 -33.85 5.46
CA TRP A 695 77.39 -34.59 4.56
C TRP A 695 78.35 -35.61 5.23
N TYR A 696 78.54 -35.57 6.56
CA TYR A 696 79.45 -36.44 7.33
C TYR A 696 78.79 -37.58 8.14
N PRO A 697 77.63 -37.44 8.79
CA PRO A 697 77.10 -38.47 9.67
C PRO A 697 76.62 -39.71 8.93
N SER A 698 76.39 -40.76 9.72
CA SER A 698 75.67 -41.95 9.28
C SER A 698 74.23 -41.63 8.83
N PRO A 699 73.63 -42.44 7.93
CA PRO A 699 72.30 -42.18 7.38
C PRO A 699 71.17 -42.13 8.43
N LYS A 700 71.36 -42.73 9.61
CA LYS A 700 70.38 -42.66 10.72
C LYS A 700 70.09 -41.23 11.19
N ASP A 701 71.04 -40.32 11.00
CA ASP A 701 70.94 -38.92 11.42
C ASP A 701 70.21 -38.07 10.37
N CYS A 702 69.93 -38.65 9.19
CA CYS A 702 69.17 -38.04 8.09
C CYS A 702 67.68 -38.42 8.11
N ARG A 703 67.21 -39.20 9.10
CA ARG A 703 65.81 -39.59 9.22
C ARG A 703 64.91 -38.38 9.44
N SER A 704 63.68 -38.44 8.93
CA SER A 704 62.65 -37.42 9.12
C SER A 704 62.46 -37.06 10.58
N ALA A 705 62.48 -38.03 11.50
CA ALA A 705 62.29 -37.81 12.94
C ALA A 705 63.57 -37.42 13.70
N HIS A 706 64.76 -37.49 13.10
CA HIS A 706 66.01 -37.30 13.84
C HIS A 706 66.21 -35.84 14.25
N ARG A 707 66.27 -35.59 15.56
CA ARG A 707 66.45 -34.25 16.14
C ARG A 707 67.86 -34.09 16.69
N PHE A 708 68.45 -32.91 16.49
CA PHE A 708 69.73 -32.54 17.08
C PHE A 708 69.70 -31.11 17.61
N TYR A 709 70.70 -30.71 18.38
CA TYR A 709 70.76 -29.36 18.94
C TYR A 709 72.19 -28.88 19.13
N TYR A 710 72.35 -27.56 19.15
CA TYR A 710 73.57 -26.90 19.59
C TYR A 710 73.24 -25.52 20.18
N SER A 711 74.23 -24.93 20.86
CA SER A 711 74.17 -23.52 21.25
C SER A 711 73.94 -22.64 20.02
N PRO A 712 73.11 -21.58 20.13
CA PRO A 712 72.77 -20.71 19.00
C PRO A 712 73.98 -19.99 18.40
N ASP A 713 75.06 -19.79 19.17
CA ASP A 713 76.32 -19.17 18.71
C ASP A 713 77.25 -20.15 17.94
N ASN A 714 76.89 -21.43 17.86
CA ASN A 714 77.75 -22.44 17.27
C ASN A 714 77.67 -22.46 15.74
N CYS A 715 78.63 -21.82 15.08
CA CYS A 715 78.86 -21.99 13.65
C CYS A 715 79.78 -23.19 13.36
N PHE A 716 79.43 -24.03 12.39
CA PHE A 716 80.29 -25.11 11.89
C PHE A 716 79.90 -25.45 10.46
N ASN A 717 80.77 -26.15 9.74
CA ASN A 717 80.56 -26.51 8.34
C ASN A 717 79.55 -27.63 8.09
N SER A 718 78.72 -27.90 9.09
CA SER A 718 77.62 -28.86 9.07
C SER A 718 76.25 -28.21 9.25
N ARG A 719 76.18 -26.89 9.48
CA ARG A 719 74.94 -26.18 9.80
C ARG A 719 74.67 -25.05 8.82
N GLY A 720 73.46 -25.06 8.27
CA GLY A 720 72.87 -24.02 7.45
C GLY A 720 71.40 -23.85 7.84
N PHE A 721 70.58 -23.45 6.89
CA PHE A 721 69.14 -23.26 7.10
C PHE A 721 68.39 -23.15 5.77
N ARG A 722 67.06 -23.18 5.86
CA ARG A 722 66.14 -22.73 4.81
C ARG A 722 65.13 -21.75 5.39
N VAL A 723 64.55 -20.92 4.54
CA VAL A 723 63.57 -19.90 4.94
C VAL A 723 62.15 -20.46 4.88
N ALA A 724 61.31 -20.02 5.80
CA ALA A 724 59.88 -20.26 5.84
C ALA A 724 59.12 -18.92 5.88
N LEU A 725 57.84 -18.97 5.52
CA LEU A 725 56.93 -17.83 5.54
C LEU A 725 55.51 -18.31 5.81
N SER A 726 54.80 -17.68 6.74
CA SER A 726 53.39 -18.00 7.03
C SER A 726 52.46 -17.60 5.87
N SER A 727 51.40 -18.37 5.59
CA SER A 727 50.44 -18.03 4.54
C SER A 727 49.67 -16.72 4.89
N PRO A 728 49.36 -15.84 3.91
CA PRO A 728 48.53 -14.66 4.14
C PRO A 728 47.13 -15.02 4.66
N SER A 729 46.63 -16.21 4.32
CA SER A 729 45.30 -16.69 4.67
C SER A 729 45.11 -16.89 6.18
N THR A 730 46.20 -17.09 6.95
CA THR A 730 46.15 -17.22 8.42
C THR A 730 46.20 -15.88 9.15
N LEU A 731 46.36 -14.75 8.45
CA LEU A 731 46.31 -13.40 9.05
C LEU A 731 44.90 -12.78 9.07
N HIS A 732 43.87 -13.51 8.61
CA HIS A 732 42.52 -12.98 8.39
C HIS A 732 41.37 -13.75 9.05
N GLU A 733 41.63 -14.65 9.99
CA GLU A 733 40.59 -15.17 10.89
C GLU A 733 40.77 -14.57 12.29
N PRO A 734 39.83 -13.72 12.77
CA PRO A 734 39.79 -13.25 14.16
C PRO A 734 39.47 -14.35 15.16
#